data_AF-A0A5S9IK87-F1
#
_entry.id   AF-A0A5S9IK87-F1
#
_cell.length_a   1.000
_cell.length_b   1.000
_cell.length_c   1.000
_cell.angle_alpha   90.00
_cell.angle_beta   90.00
_cell.angle_gamma   90.00
#
_symmetry.space_group_name_H-M   'P 1'
#
loop_
_entity.id
_entity.type
_entity.pdbx_description
1 polymer ?
#
loop_
_entity_poly.entity_id
_entity_poly.type
_entity_poly.pdbx_seq_one_letter_code
_entity_poly.pdbx_strand_id
1 'polypeptide(L)'
;MCNLFLNYSMGGQCIRNPLPNTLIIFMKKNIFLIFFVLLFSLFSVAEEFIINPNVEKNQVIFVSEDFESETPSMTIRAQLRGGDYEIVETPKGKFARMTFPGAYSFNPRNPGEPQRPVHNTFIEAPLGSTVRAEVVSVIETEYTQDELGIKHNVFPNQPSICKQQKEFEFAYFEAAYKRGYAKVNLVSVREVGILRGFRLFQVQVKLCDYNPKEGKIKFFSDMEIKITFKDADLEKTKKFKKRYSTPPIDNVCRSLIQSPTMLAMQPERKNSLKYIIVSDPMFKSEVQRFVDHKKARGIKSVVLYTDVTGKTKEDIQEAIKKEYDNPADGITPSFLLLVGDKEHIPTFDGTEGYYVTDLYYATTQGKDHLPDLLHGRFSAQTLTDLRNQIDKTIAYESGTLPDYSFLKRVVMTAGWDSYWAVKRGYPHIRYAEKYHVNAKQGYENVKQNTFLSAGSHQNEKEIIAAVSKGAGLFNYTAHGTETDFNDPQFTIRDVNNLTNFNEYLVVIGNCCLTNSFEVETCFGEAWLRAAGKGAVGFIGGSSYTYWDEDLWWGTGNVAITSSIDEGNPPKREDTGVGAYDSTFDKKNYFTNAGMMLAGNMAVMQADSYLTKYYFEVYHLMGDPGLQAYWATPSVPPTSK
;
A
#
# COMPACT_ATOMS: atom_id res chain seq x y z
N MET A 1 53.45 -29.47 -8.29
CA MET A 1 54.77 -28.79 -8.31
C MET A 1 54.61 -27.59 -7.37
N CYS A 2 55.24 -27.54 -6.19
CA CYS A 2 56.69 -27.44 -5.91
C CYS A 2 57.22 -26.04 -6.28
N ASN A 3 57.86 -25.25 -5.40
CA ASN A 3 58.36 -25.45 -4.02
C ASN A 3 58.23 -24.12 -3.20
N LEU A 4 58.09 -24.09 -1.85
CA LEU A 4 59.07 -24.38 -0.76
C LEU A 4 60.32 -23.48 -0.86
N PHE A 5 60.82 -22.74 0.16
CA PHE A 5 61.22 -23.02 1.57
C PHE A 5 60.94 -21.77 2.49
N LEU A 6 60.59 -21.81 3.81
CA LEU A 6 61.22 -22.32 5.07
C LEU A 6 62.36 -21.41 5.65
N ASN A 7 62.59 -21.18 6.97
CA ASN A 7 61.89 -21.47 8.26
C ASN A 7 62.58 -20.80 9.52
N TYR A 8 62.10 -21.06 10.76
CA TYR A 8 62.68 -20.80 12.13
C TYR A 8 62.63 -19.34 12.68
N SER A 9 62.34 -18.95 13.95
CA SER A 9 62.14 -19.56 15.32
C SER A 9 63.42 -19.94 16.11
N MET A 10 63.59 -19.84 17.46
CA MET A 10 62.76 -19.63 18.70
C MET A 10 63.60 -18.82 19.75
N GLY A 11 63.21 -18.44 20.99
CA GLY A 11 61.93 -18.43 21.74
C GLY A 11 62.07 -18.75 23.27
N GLY A 12 61.64 -17.85 24.19
CA GLY A 12 61.56 -18.04 25.67
C GLY A 12 62.68 -17.38 26.53
N GLN A 13 62.65 -17.28 27.88
CA GLN A 13 61.55 -17.31 28.89
C GLN A 13 62.09 -16.88 30.31
N CYS A 14 61.20 -16.54 31.28
CA CYS A 14 61.42 -16.57 32.76
C CYS A 14 62.35 -15.52 33.46
N ILE A 15 62.26 -15.17 34.78
CA ILE A 15 61.14 -15.02 35.77
C ILE A 15 61.65 -14.38 37.11
N ARG A 16 60.74 -13.86 37.99
CA ARG A 16 60.85 -13.53 39.47
C ARG A 16 61.30 -12.14 39.99
N ASN A 17 60.48 -11.67 40.97
CA ASN A 17 60.57 -10.56 41.96
C ASN A 17 61.36 -11.01 43.25
N PRO A 18 61.68 -10.22 44.33
CA PRO A 18 60.77 -9.25 45.01
C PRO A 18 61.28 -8.08 45.97
N LEU A 19 60.42 -7.04 46.17
CA LEU A 19 60.09 -6.29 47.43
C LEU A 19 61.18 -5.45 48.19
N PRO A 20 60.87 -4.60 49.22
CA PRO A 20 59.73 -3.65 49.41
C PRO A 20 60.06 -2.29 50.13
N ASN A 21 59.00 -1.49 50.44
CA ASN A 21 58.85 -0.49 51.55
C ASN A 21 59.48 0.94 51.42
N THR A 22 58.86 2.06 51.88
CA THR A 22 57.56 2.32 52.58
C THR A 22 57.10 3.81 52.53
N LEU A 23 55.78 4.07 52.45
CA LEU A 23 54.97 5.26 52.91
C LEU A 23 55.38 6.69 52.42
N ILE A 24 54.55 7.74 52.26
CA ILE A 24 53.26 8.26 52.84
C ILE A 24 52.45 8.91 51.67
N ILE A 25 51.19 8.52 51.34
CA ILE A 25 49.89 9.15 51.74
C ILE A 25 49.78 10.66 51.34
N PHE A 26 48.78 11.19 50.60
CA PHE A 26 47.44 10.71 50.20
C PHE A 26 46.86 11.44 48.94
N MET A 27 46.04 10.74 48.13
CA MET A 27 44.84 11.19 47.36
C MET A 27 44.80 12.48 46.46
N LYS A 28 44.06 12.57 45.33
CA LYS A 28 43.49 11.60 44.35
C LYS A 28 42.79 12.37 43.19
N LYS A 29 43.21 12.22 41.91
CA LYS A 29 42.34 12.00 40.71
C LYS A 29 43.07 12.20 39.37
N ASN A 30 42.93 11.18 38.54
CA ASN A 30 43.34 10.98 37.17
C ASN A 30 43.07 12.15 36.20
N ILE A 31 44.02 12.41 35.29
CA ILE A 31 43.74 12.88 33.93
C ILE A 31 44.29 11.81 32.98
N PHE A 32 43.44 11.28 32.10
CA PHE A 32 43.83 10.38 31.02
C PHE A 32 43.07 10.82 29.76
N LEU A 33 43.74 11.60 28.91
CA LEU A 33 43.09 12.26 27.78
C LEU A 33 43.02 11.32 26.58
N ILE A 34 41.85 10.70 26.37
CA ILE A 34 41.58 9.88 25.19
C ILE A 34 41.33 10.81 24.00
N PHE A 35 42.06 10.59 22.91
CA PHE A 35 41.87 11.31 21.64
C PHE A 35 40.62 10.77 20.92
N PHE A 36 39.45 11.26 21.33
CA PHE A 36 38.17 10.85 20.75
C PHE A 36 37.91 11.67 19.48
N VAL A 37 38.21 11.10 18.31
CA VAL A 37 37.89 11.72 17.01
C VAL A 37 36.38 11.65 16.80
N LEU A 38 35.70 12.73 17.19
CA LEU A 38 34.28 12.95 16.90
C LEU A 38 34.09 13.18 15.40
N LEU A 39 33.88 12.08 14.68
CA LEU A 39 33.13 12.07 13.42
C LEU A 39 31.68 12.48 13.73
N PHE A 40 31.44 13.78 13.84
CA PHE A 40 30.11 14.33 13.70
C PHE A 40 29.63 14.07 12.28
N SER A 41 28.86 12.99 12.10
CA SER A 41 27.90 12.94 11.01
C SER A 41 27.00 14.16 11.13
N LEU A 42 26.95 14.98 10.07
CA LEU A 42 26.06 16.13 9.97
C LEU A 42 24.61 15.63 9.85
N PHE A 43 24.00 15.31 10.99
CA PHE A 43 22.58 15.05 11.06
C PHE A 43 21.83 16.32 10.65
N SER A 44 21.05 16.24 9.58
CA SER A 44 20.07 17.27 9.24
C SER A 44 18.90 17.16 10.21
N VAL A 45 19.08 17.69 11.43
CA VAL A 45 18.01 17.82 12.41
C VAL A 45 16.95 18.75 11.81
N ALA A 46 15.71 18.27 11.69
CA ALA A 46 14.62 19.09 11.23
C ALA A 46 14.27 20.14 12.31
N GLU A 47 14.05 21.39 11.89
CA GLU A 47 13.73 22.51 12.77
C GLU A 47 12.21 22.69 12.88
N GLU A 48 11.66 22.57 14.08
CA GLU A 48 10.23 22.79 14.38
C GLU A 48 9.90 24.29 14.37
N PHE A 49 8.79 24.67 13.72
CA PHE A 49 8.20 26.00 13.79
C PHE A 49 6.71 25.94 14.15
N ILE A 50 6.30 26.76 15.12
CA ILE A 50 4.91 26.80 15.63
C ILE A 50 4.17 27.96 14.98
N ILE A 51 3.02 27.66 14.37
CA ILE A 51 2.13 28.60 13.68
C ILE A 51 0.99 29.02 14.61
N ASN A 52 0.38 28.06 15.32
CA ASN A 52 -0.77 28.29 16.19
C ASN A 52 -0.64 27.45 17.48
N PRO A 53 -0.15 28.03 18.59
CA PRO A 53 0.08 27.31 19.85
C PRO A 53 -1.21 26.92 20.58
N ASN A 54 -2.39 27.36 20.11
CA ASN A 54 -3.68 26.97 20.69
C ASN A 54 -4.21 25.65 20.12
N VAL A 55 -3.58 25.12 19.06
CA VAL A 55 -3.87 23.81 18.48
C VAL A 55 -2.91 22.78 19.09
N GLU A 56 -3.44 21.68 19.63
CA GLU A 56 -2.63 20.62 20.25
C GLU A 56 -1.70 19.91 19.25
N LYS A 57 -2.23 19.61 18.05
CA LYS A 57 -1.53 18.88 16.99
C LYS A 57 -2.15 19.18 15.63
N ASN A 58 -1.40 18.90 14.58
CA ASN A 58 -1.92 18.93 13.21
C ASN A 58 -2.93 17.78 13.01
N GLN A 59 -4.09 18.09 12.43
CA GLN A 59 -5.13 17.10 12.12
C GLN A 59 -6.20 17.68 11.18
N VAL A 60 -6.87 16.83 10.43
CA VAL A 60 -8.20 17.15 9.88
C VAL A 60 -9.20 16.21 10.53
N ILE A 61 -10.20 16.79 11.19
CA ILE A 61 -11.18 16.07 12.00
C ILE A 61 -12.60 16.31 11.52
N PHE A 62 -13.42 15.29 11.70
CA PHE A 62 -14.87 15.42 11.72
C PHE A 62 -15.32 16.31 12.89
N VAL A 63 -16.27 17.21 12.66
CA VAL A 63 -16.88 18.06 13.70
C VAL A 63 -18.35 17.70 13.92
N SER A 64 -19.14 17.73 12.85
CA SER A 64 -20.59 17.52 12.92
C SER A 64 -21.19 17.10 11.58
N GLU A 65 -22.39 16.54 11.64
CA GLU A 65 -23.23 16.20 10.49
C GLU A 65 -24.67 16.59 10.79
N ASP A 66 -25.38 17.07 9.78
CA ASP A 66 -26.81 17.28 9.77
C ASP A 66 -27.36 16.66 8.49
N PHE A 67 -28.14 15.58 8.66
CA PHE A 67 -28.84 14.89 7.58
C PHE A 67 -30.37 14.98 7.74
N GLU A 68 -30.86 15.87 8.61
CA GLU A 68 -32.29 16.08 8.87
C GLU A 68 -32.83 17.38 8.26
N SER A 69 -31.97 18.36 7.97
CA SER A 69 -32.35 19.59 7.26
C SER A 69 -32.53 19.41 5.74
N GLU A 70 -33.18 20.40 5.11
CA GLU A 70 -33.50 20.46 3.67
C GLU A 70 -32.25 20.39 2.76
N THR A 71 -31.09 20.83 3.25
CA THR A 71 -29.80 20.66 2.56
C THR A 71 -28.81 20.01 3.53
N PRO A 72 -28.75 18.66 3.53
CA PRO A 72 -27.83 17.92 4.38
C PRO A 72 -26.39 18.42 4.25
N SER A 73 -25.64 18.39 5.34
CA SER A 73 -24.26 18.86 5.36
C SER A 73 -23.40 18.16 6.41
N MET A 74 -22.09 18.19 6.20
CA MET A 74 -21.08 17.81 7.19
C MET A 74 -20.10 18.96 7.38
N THR A 75 -19.56 19.10 8.59
CA THR A 75 -18.47 20.03 8.89
C THR A 75 -17.22 19.25 9.27
N ILE A 76 -16.11 19.56 8.59
CA ILE A 76 -14.77 19.12 8.97
C ILE A 76 -13.93 20.34 9.38
N ARG A 77 -12.93 20.13 10.23
CA ARG A 77 -12.03 21.18 10.67
C ARG A 77 -10.59 20.75 10.48
N ALA A 78 -9.84 21.53 9.71
CA ALA A 78 -8.41 21.37 9.56
C ALA A 78 -7.69 22.26 10.56
N GLN A 79 -6.80 21.68 11.36
CA GLN A 79 -6.03 22.36 12.37
C GLN A 79 -4.54 22.09 12.14
N LEU A 80 -3.72 23.12 12.29
CA LEU A 80 -2.29 23.11 12.01
C LEU A 80 -1.57 23.90 13.12
N ARG A 81 -0.98 23.18 14.07
CA ARG A 81 -0.17 23.73 15.17
C ARG A 81 1.13 24.32 14.64
N GLY A 82 1.78 23.63 13.71
CA GLY A 82 3.14 23.90 13.27
C GLY A 82 3.63 22.88 12.26
N GLY A 83 4.90 22.99 11.88
CA GLY A 83 5.57 22.01 11.02
C GLY A 83 7.04 21.91 11.36
N ASP A 84 7.73 21.05 10.62
CA ASP A 84 9.18 20.90 10.65
C ASP A 84 9.74 21.29 9.28
N TYR A 85 10.98 21.77 9.22
CA TYR A 85 11.70 21.89 7.94
C TYR A 85 13.12 21.35 8.00
N GLU A 86 13.58 20.82 6.87
CA GLU A 86 14.91 20.26 6.66
C GLU A 86 15.59 20.95 5.46
N ILE A 87 16.90 21.16 5.50
CA ILE A 87 17.65 21.74 4.37
C ILE A 87 18.24 20.62 3.52
N VAL A 88 17.73 20.50 2.29
CA VAL A 88 18.10 19.45 1.35
C VAL A 88 19.06 20.01 0.30
N GLU A 89 20.22 19.39 0.16
CA GLU A 89 21.15 19.63 -0.96
C GLU A 89 20.61 19.00 -2.24
N THR A 90 20.65 19.72 -3.36
CA THR A 90 20.14 19.24 -4.65
C THR A 90 21.04 19.67 -5.81
N PRO A 91 20.92 19.05 -7.01
CA PRO A 91 21.61 19.51 -8.22
C PRO A 91 21.27 20.95 -8.67
N LYS A 92 20.29 21.61 -8.04
CA LYS A 92 19.90 23.01 -8.30
C LYS A 92 20.13 23.93 -7.07
N GLY A 93 20.87 23.46 -6.06
CA GLY A 93 21.21 24.20 -4.83
C GLY A 93 20.46 23.70 -3.59
N LYS A 94 20.57 24.45 -2.48
CA LYS A 94 19.89 24.16 -1.21
C LYS A 94 18.42 24.59 -1.27
N PHE A 95 17.54 23.74 -0.74
CA PHE A 95 16.12 24.05 -0.58
C PHE A 95 15.63 23.65 0.83
N ALA A 96 14.63 24.35 1.34
CA ALA A 96 13.94 23.97 2.57
C ALA A 96 12.74 23.07 2.23
N ARG A 97 12.78 21.80 2.62
CA ARG A 97 11.62 20.90 2.52
C ARG A 97 10.80 21.08 3.80
N MET A 98 9.57 21.60 3.66
CA MET A 98 8.63 21.72 4.78
C MET A 98 7.78 20.45 4.88
N THR A 99 7.60 19.96 6.09
CA THR A 99 6.77 18.79 6.41
C THR A 99 5.82 19.15 7.54
N PHE A 100 4.55 18.79 7.40
CA PHE A 100 3.57 18.96 8.47
C PHE A 100 3.07 17.58 8.85
N PRO A 101 3.27 17.13 10.11
CA PRO A 101 2.59 15.96 10.67
C PRO A 101 1.11 15.95 10.30
N GLY A 102 0.56 14.78 9.95
CA GLY A 102 -0.84 14.65 9.50
C GLY A 102 -1.18 15.30 8.15
N ALA A 103 -0.22 15.79 7.37
CA ALA A 103 -0.42 16.31 6.01
C ALA A 103 0.42 15.54 5.00
N TYR A 104 -0.24 14.93 4.02
CA TYR A 104 0.30 13.74 3.37
C TYR A 104 0.79 13.94 1.94
N SER A 105 0.17 14.84 1.16
CA SER A 105 0.46 14.97 -0.27
C SER A 105 1.12 16.31 -0.60
N PHE A 106 2.14 16.24 -1.46
CA PHE A 106 2.64 17.35 -2.25
C PHE A 106 2.12 17.13 -3.67
N ASN A 107 1.20 17.96 -4.17
CA ASN A 107 0.46 17.73 -5.42
C ASN A 107 1.39 17.30 -6.58
N PRO A 108 1.42 16.00 -6.96
CA PRO A 108 2.45 15.44 -7.84
C PRO A 108 2.24 15.82 -9.30
N ARG A 109 1.13 16.49 -9.63
CA ARG A 109 0.74 16.91 -10.98
C ARG A 109 1.48 18.17 -11.45
N ASN A 110 2.28 18.80 -10.58
CA ASN A 110 3.07 20.00 -10.90
C ASN A 110 4.57 19.82 -10.53
N PRO A 111 5.33 18.94 -11.21
CA PRO A 111 6.77 18.79 -10.99
C PRO A 111 7.54 20.10 -11.13
N GLY A 112 8.55 20.30 -10.30
CA GLY A 112 9.41 21.49 -10.32
C GLY A 112 8.81 22.76 -9.71
N GLU A 113 7.49 22.82 -9.43
CA GLU A 113 6.91 23.92 -8.65
C GLU A 113 7.19 23.74 -7.14
N PRO A 114 7.22 24.84 -6.34
CA PRO A 114 7.38 24.72 -4.90
C PRO A 114 6.32 23.85 -4.24
N GLN A 115 6.78 22.98 -3.34
CA GLN A 115 5.95 22.13 -2.49
C GLN A 115 4.98 22.95 -1.64
N ARG A 116 3.70 22.59 -1.71
CA ARG A 116 2.60 23.16 -0.92
C ARG A 116 1.77 22.00 -0.36
N PRO A 117 2.05 21.55 0.88
CA PRO A 117 1.35 20.42 1.48
C PRO A 117 -0.17 20.59 1.52
N VAL A 118 -0.85 19.50 1.18
CA VAL A 118 -2.29 19.36 1.28
C VAL A 118 -2.64 18.12 2.11
N HIS A 119 -3.74 18.21 2.86
CA HIS A 119 -4.38 17.05 3.44
C HIS A 119 -5.45 16.54 2.48
N ASN A 120 -5.36 15.26 2.10
CA ASN A 120 -6.36 14.56 1.28
C ASN A 120 -7.11 13.56 2.16
N THR A 121 -8.44 13.58 2.12
CA THR A 121 -9.30 12.61 2.81
C THR A 121 -10.48 12.21 1.91
N PHE A 122 -11.12 11.08 2.20
CA PHE A 122 -12.34 10.65 1.50
C PHE A 122 -13.58 10.89 2.36
N ILE A 123 -14.64 11.37 1.72
CA ILE A 123 -15.99 11.43 2.26
C ILE A 123 -16.94 10.63 1.36
N GLU A 124 -18.10 10.25 1.89
CA GLU A 124 -19.20 9.70 1.11
C GLU A 124 -20.34 10.71 0.98
N ALA A 125 -20.89 10.87 -0.22
CA ALA A 125 -22.01 11.78 -0.47
C ALA A 125 -23.31 11.03 -0.80
N PRO A 126 -24.49 11.53 -0.39
CA PRO A 126 -25.77 10.98 -0.84
C PRO A 126 -25.90 10.92 -2.36
N LEU A 127 -26.68 9.96 -2.86
CA LEU A 127 -27.10 9.93 -4.25
C LEU A 127 -27.98 11.14 -4.59
N GLY A 128 -27.95 11.55 -5.86
CA GLY A 128 -28.64 12.76 -6.35
C GLY A 128 -27.92 14.07 -6.01
N SER A 129 -27.16 14.11 -4.91
CA SER A 129 -26.63 15.38 -4.39
C SER A 129 -25.58 16.05 -5.29
N THR A 130 -25.68 17.37 -5.41
CA THR A 130 -24.60 18.25 -5.85
C THR A 130 -23.77 18.62 -4.63
N VAL A 131 -22.53 18.12 -4.56
CA VAL A 131 -21.62 18.37 -3.44
C VAL A 131 -20.92 19.71 -3.63
N ARG A 132 -20.86 20.52 -2.56
CA ARG A 132 -20.08 21.77 -2.52
C ARG A 132 -19.36 21.90 -1.19
N ALA A 133 -18.09 22.31 -1.20
CA ALA A 133 -17.33 22.64 -0.01
C ALA A 133 -17.10 24.16 0.06
N GLU A 134 -17.30 24.75 1.23
CA GLU A 134 -17.07 26.16 1.54
C GLU A 134 -16.24 26.30 2.82
N VAL A 135 -15.37 27.31 2.88
CA VAL A 135 -14.65 27.68 4.12
C VAL A 135 -15.53 28.63 4.89
N VAL A 136 -16.01 28.20 6.06
CA VAL A 136 -16.87 28.99 6.96
C VAL A 136 -16.02 29.98 7.75
N SER A 137 -14.85 29.55 8.21
CA SER A 137 -13.85 30.41 8.87
C SER A 137 -12.44 29.88 8.64
N VAL A 138 -11.46 30.79 8.66
CA VAL A 138 -10.03 30.44 8.60
C VAL A 138 -9.18 31.44 9.38
N ILE A 139 -8.24 30.92 10.18
CA ILE A 139 -7.16 31.73 10.77
C ILE A 139 -5.97 31.71 9.79
N GLU A 140 -5.85 32.79 9.02
CA GLU A 140 -4.73 33.04 8.12
C GLU A 140 -3.59 33.79 8.84
N THR A 141 -2.36 33.28 8.74
CA THR A 141 -1.15 33.96 9.24
C THR A 141 -0.08 34.00 8.14
N GLU A 142 0.48 35.17 7.86
CA GLU A 142 1.59 35.37 6.90
C GLU A 142 2.90 35.63 7.66
N TYR A 143 3.98 34.94 7.27
CA TYR A 143 5.33 35.13 7.78
C TYR A 143 6.31 35.29 6.61
N THR A 144 7.37 36.05 6.81
CA THR A 144 8.58 35.91 5.98
C THR A 144 9.27 34.58 6.27
N GLN A 145 10.05 34.07 5.32
CA GLN A 145 10.90 32.90 5.55
C GLN A 145 11.93 33.18 6.65
N ASP A 146 12.40 34.43 6.79
CA ASP A 146 13.36 34.82 7.83
C ASP A 146 12.81 34.66 9.26
N GLU A 147 11.54 35.01 9.50
CA GLU A 147 10.84 34.84 10.79
C GLU A 147 10.63 33.36 11.16
N LEU A 148 10.57 32.47 10.18
CA LEU A 148 10.47 31.02 10.35
C LEU A 148 11.84 30.32 10.44
N GLY A 149 12.94 31.08 10.47
CA GLY A 149 14.32 30.55 10.40
C GLY A 149 14.76 30.15 8.99
N ILE A 150 13.83 29.72 8.13
CA ILE A 150 14.04 29.24 6.76
C ILE A 150 14.89 30.20 5.91
N LYS A 151 16.11 29.81 5.52
CA LYS A 151 17.01 30.63 4.67
C LYS A 151 17.09 30.22 3.20
N HIS A 152 16.28 29.25 2.77
CA HIS A 152 16.32 28.68 1.42
C HIS A 152 14.91 28.55 0.82
N ASN A 153 14.82 28.61 -0.50
CA ASN A 153 13.56 28.44 -1.23
C ASN A 153 12.89 27.10 -0.88
N VAL A 154 11.55 27.07 -0.86
CA VAL A 154 10.80 25.83 -0.57
C VAL A 154 11.10 24.76 -1.63
N PHE A 155 11.34 23.52 -1.21
CA PHE A 155 11.73 22.39 -2.06
C PHE A 155 10.73 22.14 -3.22
N PRO A 156 11.20 21.84 -4.45
CA PRO A 156 10.32 21.61 -5.59
C PRO A 156 9.69 20.21 -5.56
N ASN A 157 8.42 20.11 -5.95
CA ASN A 157 7.73 18.85 -6.21
C ASN A 157 8.58 17.97 -7.15
N GLN A 158 8.91 16.75 -6.73
CA GLN A 158 9.51 15.75 -7.63
C GLN A 158 8.42 14.82 -8.15
N PRO A 159 8.52 14.31 -9.39
CA PRO A 159 7.70 13.20 -9.84
C PRO A 159 8.13 11.91 -9.12
N SER A 160 7.20 10.95 -9.00
CA SER A 160 7.57 9.59 -8.59
C SER A 160 8.33 8.91 -9.73
N ILE A 161 9.33 8.10 -9.37
CA ILE A 161 10.21 7.44 -10.34
C ILE A 161 9.74 5.99 -10.57
N CYS A 162 9.59 5.63 -11.84
CA CYS A 162 9.31 4.25 -12.27
C CYS A 162 10.45 3.33 -11.82
N LYS A 163 10.16 2.14 -11.29
CA LYS A 163 11.24 1.29 -10.74
C LYS A 163 12.28 0.89 -11.79
N GLN A 164 11.88 0.67 -13.05
CA GLN A 164 12.83 0.38 -14.15
C GLN A 164 13.62 1.61 -14.65
N GLN A 165 13.37 2.83 -14.15
CA GLN A 165 14.01 4.05 -14.62
C GLN A 165 15.37 4.28 -13.96
N LYS A 166 16.44 4.08 -14.74
CA LYS A 166 17.84 4.21 -14.29
C LYS A 166 18.34 5.66 -14.18
N GLU A 167 17.79 6.56 -14.98
CA GLU A 167 18.18 7.97 -15.04
C GLU A 167 16.95 8.86 -14.86
N PHE A 168 17.03 9.82 -13.94
CA PHE A 168 15.99 10.79 -13.64
C PHE A 168 16.59 12.15 -13.28
N GLU A 169 16.05 13.23 -13.84
CA GLU A 169 16.48 14.59 -13.53
C GLU A 169 15.75 15.16 -12.32
N PHE A 170 16.44 15.98 -11.54
CA PHE A 170 15.83 16.76 -10.46
C PHE A 170 14.93 17.86 -11.06
N ALA A 171 13.63 17.73 -10.85
CA ALA A 171 12.63 18.64 -11.39
C ALA A 171 12.71 20.01 -10.69
N TYR A 172 12.90 21.07 -11.46
CA TYR A 172 12.95 22.46 -10.97
C TYR A 172 12.42 23.43 -12.03
N PHE A 173 11.29 24.08 -11.76
CA PHE A 173 10.67 25.02 -12.67
C PHE A 173 10.96 26.45 -12.23
N GLU A 174 12.08 27.00 -12.68
CA GLU A 174 12.59 28.33 -12.29
C GLU A 174 11.54 29.46 -12.40
N ALA A 175 10.65 29.38 -13.39
CA ALA A 175 9.59 30.37 -13.58
C ALA A 175 8.49 30.34 -12.49
N ALA A 176 8.34 29.25 -11.74
CA ALA A 176 7.47 29.18 -10.57
C ALA A 176 8.08 29.94 -9.37
N TYR A 177 9.40 29.86 -9.20
CA TYR A 177 10.16 30.57 -8.16
C TYR A 177 10.27 32.09 -8.35
N LYS A 178 9.57 32.65 -9.35
CA LYS A 178 9.49 34.09 -9.62
C LYS A 178 8.06 34.65 -9.48
N ARG A 179 7.10 33.82 -9.03
CA ARG A 179 5.68 34.17 -8.88
C ARG A 179 5.35 34.64 -7.46
N GLY A 180 4.24 35.36 -7.36
CA GLY A 180 3.56 35.59 -6.07
C GLY A 180 2.73 34.38 -5.63
N TYR A 181 1.90 34.57 -4.60
CA TYR A 181 0.92 33.58 -4.15
C TYR A 181 0.03 33.05 -5.29
N ALA A 182 -0.36 31.78 -5.20
CA ALA A 182 -1.17 31.10 -6.19
C ALA A 182 -2.66 31.34 -5.93
N LYS A 183 -3.39 31.86 -6.94
CA LYS A 183 -4.85 31.95 -6.91
C LYS A 183 -5.47 30.55 -7.05
N VAL A 184 -5.58 29.83 -5.93
CA VAL A 184 -6.22 28.52 -5.82
C VAL A 184 -7.10 28.47 -4.57
N ASN A 185 -8.10 27.59 -4.59
CA ASN A 185 -9.04 27.44 -3.48
C ASN A 185 -8.35 26.81 -2.26
N LEU A 186 -8.80 27.16 -1.05
CA LEU A 186 -8.30 26.58 0.20
C LEU A 186 -8.83 25.15 0.44
N VAL A 187 -10.02 24.85 -0.08
CA VAL A 187 -10.59 23.51 -0.15
C VAL A 187 -11.01 23.21 -1.59
N SER A 188 -10.88 21.96 -2.00
CA SER A 188 -11.59 21.43 -3.17
C SER A 188 -12.23 20.08 -2.84
N VAL A 189 -13.33 19.78 -3.52
CA VAL A 189 -14.08 18.53 -3.37
C VAL A 189 -14.38 17.96 -4.75
N ARG A 190 -14.00 16.71 -5.00
CA ARG A 190 -14.03 16.05 -6.31
C ARG A 190 -14.68 14.68 -6.19
N GLU A 191 -15.68 14.39 -7.03
CA GLU A 191 -16.20 13.02 -7.16
C GLU A 191 -15.09 12.13 -7.75
N VAL A 192 -14.76 11.04 -7.06
CA VAL A 192 -13.73 10.10 -7.54
C VAL A 192 -14.33 8.87 -8.22
N GLY A 193 -15.55 8.49 -7.85
CA GLY A 193 -16.28 7.39 -8.47
C GLY A 193 -17.35 6.79 -7.55
N ILE A 194 -17.96 5.72 -8.04
CA ILE A 194 -18.84 4.85 -7.23
C ILE A 194 -18.10 3.55 -6.96
N LEU A 195 -17.68 3.35 -5.71
CA LEU A 195 -17.19 2.05 -5.26
C LEU A 195 -18.39 1.28 -4.68
N ARG A 196 -19.12 0.56 -5.55
CA ARG A 196 -20.19 -0.34 -5.14
C ARG A 196 -21.28 0.35 -4.32
N GLY A 197 -21.33 0.12 -3.01
CA GLY A 197 -22.29 0.71 -2.07
C GLY A 197 -21.94 2.10 -1.55
N PHE A 198 -20.91 2.76 -2.12
CA PHE A 198 -20.39 4.05 -1.69
C PHE A 198 -20.20 5.01 -2.88
N ARG A 199 -20.74 6.24 -2.78
CA ARG A 199 -20.44 7.33 -3.74
C ARG A 199 -19.36 8.23 -3.16
N LEU A 200 -18.15 8.14 -3.69
CA LEU A 200 -16.95 8.66 -3.05
C LEU A 200 -16.55 10.04 -3.59
N PHE A 201 -16.15 10.91 -2.66
CA PHE A 201 -15.55 12.20 -2.94
C PHE A 201 -14.21 12.33 -2.22
N GLN A 202 -13.21 12.86 -2.91
CA GLN A 202 -11.96 13.31 -2.30
C GLN A 202 -12.12 14.78 -1.90
N VAL A 203 -11.77 15.08 -0.65
CA VAL A 203 -11.62 16.45 -0.14
C VAL A 203 -10.13 16.73 0.00
N GLN A 204 -9.67 17.81 -0.62
CA GLN A 204 -8.29 18.28 -0.55
C GLN A 204 -8.28 19.65 0.14
N VAL A 205 -7.56 19.74 1.27
CA VAL A 205 -7.42 20.96 2.08
C VAL A 205 -5.99 21.48 1.98
N LYS A 206 -5.85 22.75 1.61
CA LYS A 206 -4.57 23.44 1.49
C LYS A 206 -4.17 24.04 2.85
N LEU A 207 -2.99 23.66 3.36
CA LEU A 207 -2.52 24.08 4.69
C LEU A 207 -1.58 25.29 4.64
N CYS A 208 -0.87 25.50 3.52
CA CYS A 208 -0.08 26.70 3.29
C CYS A 208 -0.05 27.14 1.81
N ASP A 209 0.32 28.40 1.57
CA ASP A 209 0.77 28.89 0.27
C ASP A 209 2.12 29.61 0.38
N TYR A 210 2.83 29.69 -0.74
CA TYR A 210 4.18 30.25 -0.79
C TYR A 210 4.30 31.31 -1.89
N ASN A 211 4.88 32.45 -1.54
CA ASN A 211 5.26 33.53 -2.44
C ASN A 211 6.79 33.55 -2.53
N PRO A 212 7.40 32.80 -3.48
CA PRO A 212 8.86 32.77 -3.64
C PRO A 212 9.44 34.12 -4.08
N LYS A 213 8.67 34.97 -4.75
CA LYS A 213 9.13 36.30 -5.18
C LYS A 213 9.39 37.26 -4.00
N GLU A 214 8.61 37.16 -2.93
CA GLU A 214 8.76 37.99 -1.72
C GLU A 214 9.39 37.24 -0.54
N GLY A 215 9.65 35.94 -0.67
CA GLY A 215 10.19 35.11 0.42
C GLY A 215 9.21 34.99 1.59
N LYS A 216 7.92 34.72 1.31
CA LYS A 216 6.86 34.66 2.33
C LYS A 216 6.02 33.39 2.25
N ILE A 217 5.65 32.85 3.41
CA ILE A 217 4.78 31.68 3.55
C ILE A 217 3.51 32.11 4.31
N LYS A 218 2.37 31.61 3.85
CA LYS A 218 1.04 31.88 4.39
C LYS A 218 0.42 30.58 4.88
N PHE A 219 -0.01 30.53 6.13
CA PHE A 219 -0.59 29.33 6.75
C PHE A 219 -2.07 29.50 7.03
N PHE A 220 -2.81 28.41 6.90
CA PHE A 220 -4.24 28.33 7.22
C PHE A 220 -4.38 27.45 8.46
N SER A 221 -4.21 28.07 9.64
CA SER A 221 -3.84 27.34 10.87
C SER A 221 -5.00 26.69 11.62
N ASP A 222 -6.22 27.18 11.38
CA ASP A 222 -7.47 26.62 11.86
C ASP A 222 -8.53 26.98 10.82
N MET A 223 -9.14 25.98 10.17
CA MET A 223 -10.06 26.16 9.04
C MET A 223 -11.29 25.28 9.23
N GLU A 224 -12.45 25.92 9.39
CA GLU A 224 -13.74 25.23 9.42
C GLU A 224 -14.32 25.16 8.00
N ILE A 225 -14.58 23.93 7.55
CA ILE A 225 -15.04 23.62 6.20
C ILE A 225 -16.40 22.97 6.29
N LYS A 226 -17.43 23.61 5.72
CA LYS A 226 -18.75 23.03 5.56
C LYS A 226 -18.87 22.40 4.17
N ILE A 227 -19.40 21.19 4.12
CA ILE A 227 -19.65 20.46 2.88
C ILE A 227 -21.15 20.20 2.80
N THR A 228 -21.81 20.73 1.76
CA THR A 228 -23.25 20.65 1.55
C THR A 228 -23.59 19.64 0.46
N PHE A 229 -24.65 18.89 0.67
CA PHE A 229 -25.19 17.85 -0.21
C PHE A 229 -26.55 18.31 -0.76
N LYS A 230 -26.56 19.41 -1.53
CA LYS A 230 -27.80 19.96 -2.10
C LYS A 230 -28.47 18.90 -3.01
N ASP A 231 -29.79 18.78 -2.97
CA ASP A 231 -30.57 17.83 -3.78
C ASP A 231 -30.30 16.35 -3.43
N ALA A 232 -29.96 16.05 -2.16
CA ALA A 232 -29.70 14.71 -1.66
C ALA A 232 -30.96 13.82 -1.56
N ASP A 233 -30.91 12.64 -2.19
CA ASP A 233 -31.95 11.62 -2.10
C ASP A 233 -31.53 10.54 -1.08
N LEU A 234 -31.84 10.76 0.20
CA LEU A 234 -31.46 9.87 1.29
C LEU A 234 -32.18 8.51 1.22
N GLU A 235 -33.40 8.45 0.68
CA GLU A 235 -34.15 7.19 0.56
C GLU A 235 -33.61 6.30 -0.57
N LYS A 236 -33.24 6.88 -1.70
CA LYS A 236 -32.48 6.18 -2.76
C LYS A 236 -31.10 5.79 -2.26
N THR A 237 -30.44 6.62 -1.45
CA THR A 237 -29.14 6.30 -0.82
C THR A 237 -29.25 5.08 0.09
N LYS A 238 -30.24 5.02 1.00
CA LYS A 238 -30.51 3.84 1.85
C LYS A 238 -30.81 2.58 1.03
N LYS A 239 -31.63 2.69 -0.02
CA LYS A 239 -31.97 1.56 -0.91
C LYS A 239 -30.75 1.06 -1.70
N PHE A 240 -29.91 1.97 -2.16
CA PHE A 240 -28.66 1.69 -2.86
C PHE A 240 -27.66 0.98 -1.93
N LYS A 241 -27.37 1.55 -0.75
CA LYS A 241 -26.57 0.92 0.30
C LYS A 241 -27.06 -0.48 0.65
N LYS A 242 -28.37 -0.66 0.84
CA LYS A 242 -28.96 -1.98 1.13
C LYS A 242 -28.72 -3.02 0.02
N ARG A 243 -28.81 -2.62 -1.25
CA ARG A 243 -28.57 -3.49 -2.42
C ARG A 243 -27.09 -3.79 -2.67
N TYR A 244 -26.21 -2.83 -2.36
CA TYR A 244 -24.81 -2.85 -2.79
C TYR A 244 -23.80 -3.03 -1.64
N SER A 245 -24.18 -2.97 -0.37
CA SER A 245 -23.30 -3.34 0.76
C SER A 245 -22.80 -4.78 0.63
N THR A 246 -21.49 -4.98 0.86
CA THR A 246 -20.89 -6.30 1.07
C THR A 246 -19.72 -6.20 2.05
N PRO A 247 -19.62 -7.07 3.08
CA PRO A 247 -18.61 -6.93 4.13
C PRO A 247 -17.17 -6.73 3.62
N PRO A 248 -16.65 -7.45 2.59
CA PRO A 248 -15.29 -7.26 2.11
C PRO A 248 -14.95 -5.83 1.68
N ILE A 249 -15.83 -5.15 0.92
CA ILE A 249 -15.61 -3.77 0.46
C ILE A 249 -16.03 -2.77 1.53
N ASP A 250 -17.11 -3.03 2.27
CA ASP A 250 -17.53 -2.19 3.40
C ASP A 250 -16.43 -2.07 4.46
N ASN A 251 -15.65 -3.14 4.69
CA ASN A 251 -14.53 -3.14 5.64
C ASN A 251 -13.35 -2.27 5.17
N VAL A 252 -13.05 -2.24 3.86
CA VAL A 252 -12.06 -1.33 3.25
C VAL A 252 -12.55 0.12 3.38
N CYS A 253 -13.79 0.39 2.97
CA CYS A 253 -14.35 1.74 2.98
C CYS A 253 -14.41 2.34 4.40
N ARG A 254 -14.72 1.53 5.42
CA ARG A 254 -14.76 1.95 6.82
C ARG A 254 -13.41 2.30 7.44
N SER A 255 -12.26 1.92 6.85
CA SER A 255 -10.94 2.37 7.31
C SER A 255 -10.47 3.67 6.63
N LEU A 256 -11.09 4.05 5.51
CA LEU A 256 -10.60 5.11 4.60
C LEU A 256 -11.49 6.37 4.54
N ILE A 257 -12.76 6.29 4.96
CA ILE A 257 -13.76 7.35 4.77
C ILE A 257 -14.11 8.06 6.09
N GLN A 258 -14.14 9.40 6.08
CA GLN A 258 -14.59 10.25 7.18
C GLN A 258 -16.04 10.73 6.96
N SER A 259 -17.04 9.85 7.17
CA SER A 259 -18.47 10.24 7.08
C SER A 259 -19.35 9.40 8.01
N PRO A 260 -19.35 9.68 9.33
CA PRO A 260 -19.96 8.82 10.34
C PRO A 260 -21.41 8.39 10.05
N THR A 261 -22.28 9.33 9.69
CA THR A 261 -23.70 9.04 9.40
C THR A 261 -23.85 8.17 8.14
N MET A 262 -23.10 8.48 7.08
CA MET A 262 -23.14 7.70 5.84
C MET A 262 -22.59 6.27 6.03
N LEU A 263 -21.59 6.09 6.90
CA LEU A 263 -21.09 4.78 7.32
C LEU A 263 -22.06 4.04 8.25
N ALA A 264 -22.87 4.74 9.05
CA ALA A 264 -23.93 4.18 9.88
C ALA A 264 -25.18 3.78 9.06
N MET A 265 -25.43 4.42 7.91
CA MET A 265 -26.49 4.03 6.97
C MET A 265 -26.22 2.71 6.23
N GLN A 266 -24.99 2.17 6.27
CA GLN A 266 -24.70 0.84 5.71
C GLN A 266 -25.36 -0.25 6.58
N PRO A 267 -26.09 -1.22 5.99
CA PRO A 267 -26.89 -2.18 6.74
C PRO A 267 -26.04 -3.10 7.64
N GLU A 268 -26.57 -3.44 8.81
CA GLU A 268 -25.95 -4.47 9.64
C GLU A 268 -26.02 -5.85 8.96
N ARG A 269 -24.96 -6.65 9.18
CA ARG A 269 -24.59 -7.81 8.35
C ARG A 269 -25.70 -8.85 8.18
N LYS A 270 -26.20 -9.03 6.96
CA LYS A 270 -26.89 -10.28 6.55
C LYS A 270 -26.94 -10.63 5.05
N ASN A 271 -26.28 -9.87 4.17
CA ASN A 271 -26.19 -10.23 2.74
C ASN A 271 -25.31 -11.47 2.55
N SER A 272 -25.82 -12.47 1.81
CA SER A 272 -25.02 -13.63 1.39
C SER A 272 -23.91 -13.19 0.44
N LEU A 273 -22.68 -13.66 0.68
CA LEU A 273 -21.60 -13.50 -0.29
C LEU A 273 -21.91 -14.33 -1.55
N LYS A 274 -21.47 -13.84 -2.71
CA LYS A 274 -21.67 -14.50 -4.00
C LYS A 274 -20.51 -14.18 -4.97
N TYR A 275 -20.02 -15.19 -5.69
CA TYR A 275 -19.09 -15.04 -6.81
C TYR A 275 -19.86 -14.99 -8.13
N ILE A 276 -19.41 -14.16 -9.06
CA ILE A 276 -19.41 -14.52 -10.49
C ILE A 276 -18.10 -15.28 -10.74
N ILE A 277 -18.17 -16.41 -11.41
CA ILE A 277 -17.01 -17.17 -11.89
C ILE A 277 -17.11 -17.23 -13.42
N VAL A 278 -16.11 -16.73 -14.14
CA VAL A 278 -16.02 -16.88 -15.60
C VAL A 278 -14.97 -17.93 -15.92
N SER A 279 -15.29 -18.89 -16.79
CA SER A 279 -14.43 -20.05 -17.06
C SER A 279 -14.52 -20.50 -18.52
N ASP A 280 -13.42 -20.96 -19.12
CA ASP A 280 -13.54 -21.83 -20.30
C ASP A 280 -14.16 -23.19 -19.87
N PRO A 281 -15.04 -23.81 -20.69
CA PRO A 281 -15.62 -25.12 -20.43
C PRO A 281 -14.63 -26.24 -20.07
N MET A 282 -13.38 -26.19 -20.54
CA MET A 282 -12.39 -27.24 -20.23
C MET A 282 -12.12 -27.40 -18.73
N PHE A 283 -12.33 -26.34 -17.94
CA PHE A 283 -12.07 -26.30 -16.49
C PHE A 283 -13.27 -26.74 -15.62
N LYS A 284 -14.43 -27.00 -16.24
CA LYS A 284 -15.74 -27.22 -15.60
C LYS A 284 -15.74 -28.22 -14.43
N SER A 285 -14.95 -29.30 -14.50
CA SER A 285 -14.86 -30.29 -13.41
C SER A 285 -14.18 -29.75 -12.16
N GLU A 286 -13.13 -28.94 -12.30
CA GLU A 286 -12.41 -28.36 -11.16
C GLU A 286 -13.14 -27.13 -10.62
N VAL A 287 -13.72 -26.29 -11.50
CA VAL A 287 -14.58 -25.17 -11.10
C VAL A 287 -15.75 -25.64 -10.23
N GLN A 288 -16.37 -26.78 -10.55
CA GLN A 288 -17.44 -27.35 -9.73
C GLN A 288 -16.96 -27.69 -8.30
N ARG A 289 -15.72 -28.19 -8.12
CA ARG A 289 -15.14 -28.46 -6.79
C ARG A 289 -15.00 -27.18 -5.96
N PHE A 290 -14.54 -26.08 -6.58
CA PHE A 290 -14.46 -24.77 -5.92
C PHE A 290 -15.85 -24.23 -5.57
N VAL A 291 -16.82 -24.34 -6.49
CA VAL A 291 -18.23 -23.94 -6.26
C VAL A 291 -18.84 -24.70 -5.08
N ASP A 292 -18.66 -26.01 -5.00
CA ASP A 292 -19.21 -26.82 -3.91
C ASP A 292 -18.53 -26.53 -2.56
N HIS A 293 -17.22 -26.25 -2.55
CA HIS A 293 -16.50 -25.77 -1.36
C HIS A 293 -16.97 -24.39 -0.90
N LYS A 294 -17.11 -23.41 -1.80
CA LYS A 294 -17.66 -22.09 -1.46
C LYS A 294 -19.10 -22.17 -0.95
N LYS A 295 -19.92 -23.03 -1.58
CA LYS A 295 -21.29 -23.34 -1.16
C LYS A 295 -21.34 -23.97 0.24
N ALA A 296 -20.42 -24.88 0.57
CA ALA A 296 -20.29 -25.45 1.91
C ALA A 296 -19.94 -24.37 2.96
N ARG A 297 -19.18 -23.34 2.58
CA ARG A 297 -18.88 -22.14 3.39
C ARG A 297 -20.00 -21.08 3.39
N GLY A 298 -21.20 -21.42 2.90
CA GLY A 298 -22.36 -20.52 2.83
C GLY A 298 -22.27 -19.44 1.75
N ILE A 299 -21.28 -19.51 0.84
CA ILE A 299 -21.04 -18.52 -0.21
C ILE A 299 -21.61 -19.03 -1.53
N LYS A 300 -22.47 -18.24 -2.17
CA LYS A 300 -23.06 -18.59 -3.46
C LYS A 300 -22.05 -18.42 -4.60
N SER A 301 -22.29 -19.09 -5.73
CA SER A 301 -21.59 -18.85 -6.99
C SER A 301 -22.56 -18.95 -8.15
N VAL A 302 -22.33 -18.15 -9.19
CA VAL A 302 -22.89 -18.31 -10.52
C VAL A 302 -21.73 -18.46 -11.49
N VAL A 303 -21.77 -19.47 -12.36
CA VAL A 303 -20.68 -19.78 -13.29
C VAL A 303 -21.12 -19.45 -14.71
N LEU A 304 -20.31 -18.63 -15.38
CA LEU A 304 -20.49 -18.18 -16.75
C LEU A 304 -19.40 -18.86 -17.60
N TYR A 305 -19.80 -19.71 -18.54
CA TYR A 305 -18.87 -20.43 -19.40
C TYR A 305 -18.74 -19.74 -20.77
N THR A 306 -17.53 -19.69 -21.33
CA THR A 306 -17.25 -18.92 -22.57
C THR A 306 -17.84 -19.52 -23.85
N ASP A 307 -18.39 -20.74 -23.80
CA ASP A 307 -19.25 -21.31 -24.84
C ASP A 307 -20.71 -20.79 -24.78
N VAL A 308 -21.12 -20.17 -23.67
CA VAL A 308 -22.46 -19.61 -23.44
C VAL A 308 -22.45 -18.08 -23.40
N THR A 309 -21.41 -17.44 -22.85
CA THR A 309 -21.31 -15.96 -22.87
C THR A 309 -20.92 -15.40 -24.22
N GLY A 310 -20.10 -16.14 -24.98
CA GLY A 310 -19.23 -15.58 -26.01
C GLY A 310 -17.78 -15.53 -25.52
N LYS A 311 -16.85 -15.35 -26.46
CA LYS A 311 -15.39 -15.47 -26.23
C LYS A 311 -14.62 -14.14 -26.35
N THR A 312 -15.28 -13.03 -26.65
CA THR A 312 -14.65 -11.70 -26.62
C THR A 312 -14.65 -11.13 -25.20
N LYS A 313 -13.81 -10.13 -24.93
CA LYS A 313 -13.79 -9.43 -23.64
C LYS A 313 -15.05 -8.59 -23.44
N GLU A 314 -15.62 -8.09 -24.53
CA GLU A 314 -16.89 -7.37 -24.57
C GLU A 314 -18.07 -8.30 -24.21
N ASP A 315 -18.16 -9.50 -24.80
CA ASP A 315 -19.18 -10.52 -24.47
C ASP A 315 -19.17 -10.86 -22.97
N ILE A 316 -17.96 -11.10 -22.44
CA ILE A 316 -17.76 -11.51 -21.05
C ILE A 316 -18.08 -10.34 -20.10
N GLN A 317 -17.68 -9.11 -20.44
CA GLN A 317 -18.02 -7.92 -19.67
C GLN A 317 -19.54 -7.68 -19.62
N GLU A 318 -20.27 -7.84 -20.74
CA GLU A 318 -21.73 -7.73 -20.74
C GLU A 318 -22.36 -8.82 -19.86
N ALA A 319 -21.89 -10.07 -19.95
CA ALA A 319 -22.40 -11.17 -19.14
C ALA A 319 -22.19 -10.96 -17.63
N ILE A 320 -21.00 -10.49 -17.22
CA ILE A 320 -20.70 -10.13 -15.82
C ILE A 320 -21.61 -8.97 -15.37
N LYS A 321 -21.70 -7.90 -16.17
CA LYS A 321 -22.50 -6.71 -15.85
C LYS A 321 -23.99 -7.04 -15.73
N LYS A 322 -24.52 -7.90 -16.60
CA LYS A 322 -25.91 -8.39 -16.55
C LYS A 322 -26.23 -9.10 -15.24
N GLU A 323 -25.35 -9.99 -14.78
CA GLU A 323 -25.51 -10.72 -13.52
C GLU A 323 -25.26 -9.84 -12.28
N TYR A 324 -24.50 -8.76 -12.42
CA TYR A 324 -24.36 -7.73 -11.39
C TYR A 324 -25.59 -6.81 -11.27
N ASP A 325 -26.12 -6.36 -12.41
CA ASP A 325 -27.26 -5.44 -12.48
C ASP A 325 -28.61 -6.14 -12.23
N ASN A 326 -28.74 -7.43 -12.59
CA ASN A 326 -29.99 -8.19 -12.50
C ASN A 326 -29.78 -9.65 -12.03
N PRO A 327 -29.16 -9.88 -10.84
CA PRO A 327 -28.93 -11.23 -10.32
C PRO A 327 -30.25 -11.98 -10.09
N ALA A 328 -30.37 -13.18 -10.66
CA ALA A 328 -31.62 -13.95 -10.65
C ALA A 328 -32.12 -14.35 -9.24
N ASP A 329 -31.21 -14.42 -8.25
CA ASP A 329 -31.52 -14.70 -6.84
C ASP A 329 -31.54 -13.45 -5.94
N GLY A 330 -31.54 -12.25 -6.54
CA GLY A 330 -31.60 -10.96 -5.85
C GLY A 330 -30.33 -10.56 -5.09
N ILE A 331 -29.27 -11.38 -5.13
CA ILE A 331 -28.01 -11.12 -4.42
C ILE A 331 -26.98 -10.56 -5.41
N THR A 332 -26.63 -9.29 -5.22
CA THR A 332 -25.54 -8.63 -5.96
C THR A 332 -24.21 -9.33 -5.67
N PRO A 333 -23.53 -9.92 -6.67
CA PRO A 333 -22.24 -10.59 -6.48
C PRO A 333 -21.21 -9.68 -5.81
N SER A 334 -20.33 -10.25 -4.99
CA SER A 334 -19.28 -9.54 -4.23
C SER A 334 -17.88 -9.77 -4.80
N PHE A 335 -17.71 -10.87 -5.53
CA PHE A 335 -16.43 -11.33 -6.07
C PHE A 335 -16.55 -11.66 -7.56
N LEU A 336 -15.47 -11.46 -8.29
CA LEU A 336 -15.28 -11.94 -9.66
C LEU A 336 -14.04 -12.84 -9.71
N LEU A 337 -14.22 -14.11 -10.05
CA LEU A 337 -13.11 -15.04 -10.28
C LEU A 337 -13.04 -15.38 -11.77
N LEU A 338 -11.92 -15.06 -12.42
CA LEU A 338 -11.61 -15.47 -13.78
C LEU A 338 -10.83 -16.78 -13.74
N VAL A 339 -11.21 -17.77 -14.56
CA VAL A 339 -10.62 -19.12 -14.53
C VAL A 339 -10.12 -19.51 -15.92
N GLY A 340 -8.79 -19.58 -16.03
CA GLY A 340 -8.07 -19.79 -17.27
C GLY A 340 -7.09 -18.65 -17.57
N ASP A 341 -6.10 -18.96 -18.41
CA ASP A 341 -5.12 -18.01 -18.94
C ASP A 341 -5.75 -17.02 -19.95
N LYS A 342 -4.98 -16.06 -20.47
CA LYS A 342 -5.47 -15.05 -21.43
C LYS A 342 -6.05 -15.66 -22.72
N GLU A 343 -5.58 -16.82 -23.15
CA GLU A 343 -6.10 -17.57 -24.31
C GLU A 343 -7.50 -18.15 -24.06
N HIS A 344 -7.88 -18.28 -22.78
CA HIS A 344 -9.13 -18.90 -22.34
C HIS A 344 -10.15 -17.83 -21.93
N ILE A 345 -9.70 -16.86 -21.13
CA ILE A 345 -10.43 -15.66 -20.71
C ILE A 345 -9.59 -14.44 -21.13
N PRO A 346 -9.93 -13.74 -22.24
CA PRO A 346 -9.15 -12.61 -22.74
C PRO A 346 -9.07 -11.45 -21.74
N THR A 347 -8.19 -10.50 -22.02
CA THR A 347 -7.90 -9.35 -21.16
C THR A 347 -8.26 -8.03 -21.84
N PHE A 348 -8.44 -6.98 -21.04
CA PHE A 348 -8.48 -5.61 -21.57
C PHE A 348 -7.06 -5.05 -21.69
N ASP A 349 -6.92 -4.08 -22.59
CA ASP A 349 -5.69 -3.30 -22.75
C ASP A 349 -5.67 -2.17 -21.71
N GLY A 350 -4.50 -1.91 -21.13
CA GLY A 350 -4.23 -0.74 -20.31
C GLY A 350 -4.40 0.56 -21.09
N THR A 351 -4.73 1.66 -20.40
CA THR A 351 -5.02 2.94 -21.06
C THR A 351 -3.92 3.99 -20.95
N GLU A 352 -2.90 3.73 -20.13
CA GLU A 352 -1.75 4.64 -19.91
C GLU A 352 -0.41 4.00 -20.33
N GLY A 353 -0.44 2.91 -21.12
CA GLY A 353 0.74 2.24 -21.66
C GLY A 353 0.41 0.95 -22.42
N TYR A 354 1.41 0.09 -22.63
CA TYR A 354 1.25 -1.25 -23.19
C TYR A 354 1.35 -2.29 -22.07
N TYR A 355 0.21 -2.80 -21.63
CA TYR A 355 0.05 -3.88 -20.63
C TYR A 355 -1.40 -4.36 -20.62
N VAL A 356 -1.67 -5.56 -20.11
CA VAL A 356 -3.03 -6.06 -19.88
C VAL A 356 -3.62 -5.72 -18.51
N THR A 357 -4.95 -5.68 -18.44
CA THR A 357 -5.73 -5.57 -17.22
C THR A 357 -7.02 -6.40 -17.21
N ASP A 358 -7.38 -6.93 -16.04
CA ASP A 358 -8.70 -7.52 -15.74
C ASP A 358 -9.66 -6.51 -15.08
N LEU A 359 -9.20 -5.30 -14.71
CA LEU A 359 -9.98 -4.29 -13.97
C LEU A 359 -11.35 -4.02 -14.60
N TYR A 360 -11.40 -3.92 -15.93
CA TYR A 360 -12.61 -3.54 -16.65
C TYR A 360 -13.72 -4.60 -16.65
N TYR A 361 -13.43 -5.84 -16.22
CA TYR A 361 -14.47 -6.81 -15.88
C TYR A 361 -15.13 -6.54 -14.51
N ALA A 362 -14.43 -5.84 -13.61
CA ALA A 362 -14.86 -5.57 -12.25
C ALA A 362 -15.52 -4.19 -12.05
N THR A 363 -15.30 -3.24 -12.96
CA THR A 363 -15.99 -1.93 -13.02
C THR A 363 -17.35 -2.10 -13.69
N THR A 364 -18.42 -2.30 -12.92
CA THR A 364 -19.78 -2.55 -13.46
C THR A 364 -20.70 -1.34 -13.31
N GLN A 365 -20.35 -0.37 -12.46
CA GLN A 365 -21.08 0.87 -12.20
C GLN A 365 -20.29 2.12 -12.66
N GLY A 366 -20.97 3.26 -12.69
CA GLY A 366 -20.33 4.57 -12.93
C GLY A 366 -19.75 4.76 -14.33
N LYS A 367 -18.65 5.52 -14.38
CA LYS A 367 -17.74 5.73 -15.54
C LYS A 367 -16.29 5.89 -15.06
N ASP A 368 -16.02 5.44 -13.85
CA ASP A 368 -14.73 5.56 -13.17
C ASP A 368 -13.96 4.23 -13.25
N HIS A 369 -13.02 4.01 -12.34
CA HIS A 369 -12.10 2.88 -12.34
C HIS A 369 -12.08 2.14 -10.98
N LEU A 370 -13.12 2.33 -10.17
CA LEU A 370 -13.25 1.66 -8.88
C LEU A 370 -13.95 0.29 -9.08
N PRO A 371 -13.35 -0.83 -8.64
CA PRO A 371 -13.91 -2.16 -8.90
C PRO A 371 -15.08 -2.47 -7.95
N ASP A 372 -16.30 -2.52 -8.48
CA ASP A 372 -17.50 -2.92 -7.76
C ASP A 372 -17.46 -4.37 -7.25
N LEU A 373 -16.65 -5.19 -7.92
CA LEU A 373 -16.36 -6.59 -7.60
C LEU A 373 -14.90 -6.74 -7.18
N LEU A 374 -14.65 -7.36 -6.02
CA LEU A 374 -13.30 -7.80 -5.67
C LEU A 374 -12.90 -8.93 -6.61
N HIS A 375 -11.87 -8.70 -7.44
CA HIS A 375 -11.53 -9.59 -8.54
C HIS A 375 -10.16 -10.28 -8.36
N GLY A 376 -10.01 -11.43 -9.02
CA GLY A 376 -8.79 -12.22 -9.06
C GLY A 376 -8.88 -13.30 -10.14
N ARG A 377 -7.74 -13.86 -10.54
CA ARG A 377 -7.64 -14.86 -11.62
C ARG A 377 -6.97 -16.14 -11.12
N PHE A 378 -7.63 -17.28 -11.31
CA PHE A 378 -6.96 -18.59 -11.32
C PHE A 378 -6.47 -18.87 -12.74
N SER A 379 -5.29 -18.36 -13.08
CA SER A 379 -4.74 -18.51 -14.42
C SER A 379 -4.19 -19.93 -14.63
N ALA A 380 -4.63 -20.56 -15.71
CA ALA A 380 -4.40 -21.97 -15.98
C ALA A 380 -4.46 -22.25 -17.50
N GLN A 381 -3.54 -23.09 -17.98
CA GLN A 381 -3.57 -23.62 -19.35
C GLN A 381 -4.02 -25.09 -19.37
N THR A 382 -3.92 -25.79 -18.23
CA THR A 382 -4.31 -27.20 -18.07
C THR A 382 -5.20 -27.41 -16.85
N LEU A 383 -5.95 -28.52 -16.85
CA LEU A 383 -6.72 -28.98 -15.68
C LEU A 383 -5.84 -29.18 -14.42
N THR A 384 -4.54 -29.48 -14.60
CA THR A 384 -3.60 -29.65 -13.49
C THR A 384 -3.25 -28.31 -12.85
N ASP A 385 -3.01 -27.26 -13.64
CA ASP A 385 -2.71 -25.91 -13.15
C ASP A 385 -3.82 -25.37 -12.25
N LEU A 386 -5.07 -25.56 -12.70
CA LEU A 386 -6.25 -25.14 -11.93
C LEU A 386 -6.48 -26.02 -10.70
N ARG A 387 -6.29 -27.34 -10.81
CA ARG A 387 -6.39 -28.26 -9.68
C ARG A 387 -5.40 -27.88 -8.57
N ASN A 388 -4.15 -27.57 -8.92
CA ASN A 388 -3.12 -27.16 -7.96
C ASN A 388 -3.53 -25.89 -7.20
N GLN A 389 -4.19 -24.93 -7.87
CA GLN A 389 -4.69 -23.69 -7.24
C GLN A 389 -5.90 -23.95 -6.32
N ILE A 390 -6.85 -24.74 -6.79
CA ILE A 390 -8.08 -25.08 -6.05
C ILE A 390 -7.76 -25.97 -4.84
N ASP A 391 -6.89 -26.97 -4.97
CA ASP A 391 -6.51 -27.85 -3.86
C ASP A 391 -5.86 -27.09 -2.71
N LYS A 392 -4.94 -26.14 -3.03
CA LYS A 392 -4.33 -25.25 -2.04
C LYS A 392 -5.36 -24.35 -1.36
N THR A 393 -6.26 -23.75 -2.15
CA THR A 393 -7.33 -22.87 -1.65
C THR A 393 -8.30 -23.61 -0.72
N ILE A 394 -8.76 -24.80 -1.13
CA ILE A 394 -9.65 -25.65 -0.34
C ILE A 394 -8.96 -26.04 0.98
N ALA A 395 -7.74 -26.58 0.92
CA ALA A 395 -7.03 -27.06 2.10
C ALA A 395 -6.70 -25.95 3.11
N TYR A 396 -6.38 -24.75 2.63
CA TYR A 396 -6.14 -23.57 3.47
C TYR A 396 -7.41 -23.14 4.21
N GLU A 397 -8.52 -22.99 3.48
CA GLU A 397 -9.80 -22.51 4.01
C GLU A 397 -10.57 -23.51 4.87
N SER A 398 -10.42 -24.81 4.62
CA SER A 398 -11.15 -25.90 5.30
C SER A 398 -10.62 -26.21 6.70
N GLY A 399 -9.42 -25.76 7.05
CA GLY A 399 -8.74 -26.14 8.29
C GLY A 399 -7.94 -27.44 8.20
N THR A 400 -7.65 -27.95 6.99
CA THR A 400 -7.04 -29.29 6.79
C THR A 400 -5.53 -29.28 6.52
N LEU A 401 -4.83 -28.14 6.66
CA LEU A 401 -3.36 -28.13 6.60
C LEU A 401 -2.78 -28.85 7.85
N PRO A 402 -1.70 -29.66 7.72
CA PRO A 402 -1.15 -30.44 8.84
C PRO A 402 -0.58 -29.59 9.99
N ASP A 403 -0.11 -28.38 9.68
CA ASP A 403 0.35 -27.39 10.64
C ASP A 403 -0.05 -25.98 10.14
N TYR A 404 -0.30 -25.08 11.08
CA TYR A 404 -0.60 -23.66 10.86
C TYR A 404 0.42 -22.74 11.55
N SER A 405 1.51 -23.29 12.13
CA SER A 405 2.60 -22.50 12.73
C SER A 405 3.29 -21.57 11.72
N PHE A 406 3.28 -21.93 10.43
CA PHE A 406 3.83 -21.14 9.34
C PHE A 406 3.22 -19.73 9.24
N LEU A 407 1.96 -19.56 9.65
CA LEU A 407 1.29 -18.25 9.66
C LEU A 407 1.96 -17.23 10.58
N LYS A 408 2.68 -17.68 11.62
CA LYS A 408 3.48 -16.82 12.50
C LYS A 408 4.80 -16.37 11.88
N ARG A 409 5.24 -17.02 10.80
CA ARG A 409 6.49 -16.71 10.10
C ARG A 409 6.15 -15.78 8.93
N VAL A 410 6.98 -14.78 8.70
CA VAL A 410 6.91 -13.88 7.53
C VAL A 410 8.25 -13.89 6.81
N VAL A 411 8.28 -13.44 5.56
CA VAL A 411 9.49 -13.07 4.82
C VAL A 411 9.28 -11.66 4.30
N MET A 412 10.15 -10.73 4.69
CA MET A 412 9.96 -9.30 4.41
C MET A 412 11.22 -8.75 3.75
N THR A 413 11.18 -8.48 2.45
CA THR A 413 12.37 -8.15 1.65
C THR A 413 12.27 -6.76 1.03
N ALA A 414 13.17 -5.87 1.42
CA ALA A 414 13.51 -4.69 0.63
C ALA A 414 14.62 -5.11 -0.33
N GLY A 415 14.30 -5.21 -1.62
CA GLY A 415 15.26 -5.63 -2.63
C GLY A 415 16.32 -4.58 -2.90
N TRP A 416 17.35 -4.93 -3.67
CA TRP A 416 18.44 -4.01 -3.96
C TRP A 416 18.07 -3.02 -5.07
N ASP A 417 18.36 -1.75 -4.78
CA ASP A 417 18.53 -0.66 -5.73
C ASP A 417 19.53 0.32 -5.12
N SER A 418 20.48 0.81 -5.91
CA SER A 418 21.60 1.63 -5.42
C SER A 418 21.19 2.99 -4.86
N TYR A 419 19.96 3.44 -5.09
CA TYR A 419 19.41 4.72 -4.64
C TYR A 419 18.12 4.53 -3.80
N TRP A 420 17.24 3.62 -4.23
CA TRP A 420 15.88 3.49 -3.73
C TRP A 420 15.67 2.39 -2.67
N ALA A 421 16.59 1.43 -2.52
CA ALA A 421 16.47 0.40 -1.48
C ALA A 421 16.37 1.04 -0.09
N VAL A 422 17.29 1.95 0.23
CA VAL A 422 17.27 2.72 1.48
C VAL A 422 16.10 3.70 1.51
N LYS A 423 15.88 4.47 0.43
CA LYS A 423 14.87 5.56 0.43
C LYS A 423 13.41 5.10 0.47
N ARG A 424 13.09 3.89 -0.02
CA ARG A 424 11.70 3.41 -0.19
C ARG A 424 11.47 1.96 0.17
N GLY A 425 12.39 1.05 -0.17
CA GLY A 425 12.27 -0.36 0.22
C GLY A 425 12.34 -0.56 1.74
N TYR A 426 13.37 0.01 2.38
CA TYR A 426 13.59 -0.06 3.82
C TYR A 426 12.41 0.53 4.64
N PRO A 427 11.90 1.76 4.38
CA PRO A 427 10.83 2.34 5.19
C PRO A 427 9.49 1.60 5.01
N HIS A 428 9.18 1.11 3.81
CA HIS A 428 8.01 0.27 3.52
C HIS A 428 8.04 -1.01 4.40
N ILE A 429 9.13 -1.76 4.36
CA ILE A 429 9.30 -3.01 5.13
C ILE A 429 9.38 -2.74 6.64
N ARG A 430 10.12 -1.72 7.07
CA ARG A 430 10.24 -1.34 8.48
C ARG A 430 8.93 -0.81 9.07
N TYR A 431 8.02 -0.25 8.25
CA TYR A 431 6.70 0.19 8.72
C TYR A 431 5.82 -1.02 9.04
N ALA A 432 5.77 -2.00 8.13
CA ALA A 432 5.12 -3.28 8.37
C ALA A 432 5.64 -3.92 9.67
N GLU A 433 6.96 -4.03 9.83
CA GLU A 433 7.55 -4.59 11.05
C GLU A 433 7.18 -3.80 12.32
N LYS A 434 7.35 -2.47 12.30
CA LYS A 434 7.14 -1.59 13.46
C LYS A 434 5.72 -1.65 14.02
N TYR A 435 4.72 -1.79 13.16
CA TYR A 435 3.30 -1.68 13.54
C TYR A 435 2.51 -3.00 13.44
N HIS A 436 2.81 -3.86 12.46
CA HIS A 436 1.89 -4.90 11.98
C HIS A 436 2.44 -6.33 12.02
N VAL A 437 3.67 -6.57 11.55
CA VAL A 437 4.32 -7.90 11.57
C VAL A 437 5.43 -7.94 12.62
N ASN A 438 5.07 -8.17 13.88
CA ASN A 438 6.03 -8.30 15.00
C ASN A 438 5.51 -9.21 16.13
N ALA A 439 6.36 -9.44 17.13
CA ALA A 439 6.06 -10.30 18.27
C ALA A 439 4.82 -9.89 19.08
N LYS A 440 4.52 -8.58 19.19
CA LYS A 440 3.29 -8.12 19.87
C LYS A 440 2.02 -8.50 19.10
N GLN A 441 2.14 -8.69 17.79
CA GLN A 441 1.06 -9.05 16.88
C GLN A 441 0.92 -10.58 16.67
N GLY A 442 1.84 -11.38 17.22
CA GLY A 442 1.83 -12.85 17.17
C GLY A 442 2.86 -13.48 16.24
N TYR A 443 3.77 -12.70 15.65
CA TYR A 443 4.76 -13.19 14.68
C TYR A 443 6.10 -13.57 15.33
N GLU A 444 6.73 -14.62 14.79
CA GLU A 444 7.96 -15.22 15.30
C GLU A 444 9.11 -15.04 14.30
N ASN A 445 10.33 -14.82 14.81
CA ASN A 445 11.58 -14.70 14.03
C ASN A 445 11.59 -13.60 12.94
N VAL A 446 10.75 -12.56 13.06
CA VAL A 446 10.61 -11.51 12.03
C VAL A 446 11.93 -10.84 11.68
N LYS A 447 12.78 -10.50 12.67
CA LYS A 447 14.10 -9.87 12.42
C LYS A 447 15.03 -10.76 11.60
N GLN A 448 14.96 -12.08 11.79
CA GLN A 448 15.77 -13.07 11.09
C GLN A 448 15.29 -13.32 9.66
N ASN A 449 14.02 -13.01 9.37
CA ASN A 449 13.41 -13.13 8.04
C ASN A 449 13.12 -11.75 7.39
N THR A 450 13.70 -10.67 7.92
CA THR A 450 13.60 -9.31 7.36
C THR A 450 14.89 -8.98 6.64
N PHE A 451 14.85 -9.01 5.31
CA PHE A 451 16.01 -8.85 4.43
C PHE A 451 16.04 -7.43 3.88
N LEU A 452 16.93 -6.60 4.41
CA LEU A 452 17.16 -5.24 3.95
C LEU A 452 18.46 -5.22 3.14
N SER A 453 18.33 -5.25 1.82
CA SER A 453 19.45 -5.47 0.90
C SER A 453 20.39 -4.26 0.86
N ALA A 454 21.60 -4.42 1.39
CA ALA A 454 22.63 -3.39 1.45
C ALA A 454 23.63 -3.46 0.28
N GLY A 455 23.35 -4.31 -0.71
CA GLY A 455 24.10 -4.51 -1.93
C GLY A 455 23.41 -5.56 -2.81
N SER A 456 23.82 -5.63 -4.07
CA SER A 456 23.30 -6.57 -5.07
C SER A 456 23.56 -8.03 -4.71
N HIS A 457 22.63 -8.91 -5.05
CA HIS A 457 22.68 -10.37 -4.86
C HIS A 457 22.89 -10.82 -3.39
N GLN A 458 22.41 -10.03 -2.42
CA GLN A 458 22.51 -10.36 -1.00
C GLN A 458 21.32 -11.18 -0.48
N ASN A 459 21.58 -12.21 0.33
CA ASN A 459 20.57 -13.01 1.03
C ASN A 459 19.66 -13.91 0.16
N GLU A 460 19.97 -14.10 -1.14
CA GLU A 460 19.12 -14.87 -2.07
C GLU A 460 18.77 -16.27 -1.54
N LYS A 461 19.78 -17.00 -1.06
CA LYS A 461 19.64 -18.37 -0.53
C LYS A 461 18.90 -18.38 0.79
N GLU A 462 19.12 -17.36 1.61
CA GLU A 462 18.49 -17.17 2.91
C GLU A 462 17.00 -16.84 2.75
N ILE A 463 16.61 -16.05 1.75
CA ILE A 463 15.22 -15.77 1.37
C ILE A 463 14.55 -17.04 0.83
N ILE A 464 15.17 -17.74 -0.12
CA ILE A 464 14.65 -19.00 -0.67
C ILE A 464 14.49 -20.06 0.43
N ALA A 465 15.43 -20.16 1.37
CA ALA A 465 15.35 -21.05 2.53
C ALA A 465 14.25 -20.63 3.53
N ALA A 466 14.08 -19.33 3.79
CA ALA A 466 13.04 -18.82 4.67
C ALA A 466 11.63 -19.10 4.11
N VAL A 467 11.42 -18.93 2.79
CA VAL A 467 10.18 -19.33 2.12
C VAL A 467 10.01 -20.85 2.11
N SER A 468 11.07 -21.61 1.81
CA SER A 468 11.06 -23.09 1.78
C SER A 468 10.73 -23.74 3.13
N LYS A 469 10.91 -22.99 4.22
CA LYS A 469 10.52 -23.33 5.61
C LYS A 469 9.09 -22.88 5.97
N GLY A 470 8.33 -22.35 5.02
CA GLY A 470 6.96 -21.88 5.21
C GLY A 470 6.84 -20.55 5.94
N ALA A 471 5.97 -19.69 5.43
CA ALA A 471 5.60 -18.38 5.99
C ALA A 471 4.13 -18.08 5.65
N GLY A 472 3.43 -17.26 6.45
CA GLY A 472 2.09 -16.78 6.11
C GLY A 472 2.10 -15.69 5.03
N LEU A 473 3.19 -14.91 4.99
CA LEU A 473 3.39 -13.77 4.10
C LEU A 473 4.83 -13.77 3.55
N PHE A 474 4.99 -13.49 2.25
CA PHE A 474 6.22 -12.98 1.66
C PHE A 474 5.94 -11.66 0.96
N ASN A 475 6.48 -10.55 1.48
CA ASN A 475 6.43 -9.25 0.81
C ASN A 475 7.81 -8.91 0.25
N TYR A 476 7.88 -8.61 -1.05
CA TYR A 476 9.05 -8.06 -1.71
C TYR A 476 8.75 -6.65 -2.23
N THR A 477 9.72 -5.74 -2.13
CA THR A 477 9.63 -4.41 -2.75
C THR A 477 11.01 -3.97 -3.29
N ALA A 478 11.14 -4.01 -4.62
CA ALA A 478 12.18 -3.37 -5.45
C ALA A 478 11.91 -3.72 -6.93
N HIS A 479 12.90 -4.27 -7.66
CA HIS A 479 12.83 -4.61 -9.08
C HIS A 479 12.24 -5.99 -9.31
N GLY A 480 11.36 -6.11 -10.31
CA GLY A 480 10.79 -7.39 -10.74
C GLY A 480 10.75 -7.48 -12.26
N THR A 481 10.70 -8.70 -12.76
CA THR A 481 10.48 -9.04 -14.16
C THR A 481 9.18 -9.85 -14.28
N GLU A 482 8.87 -10.28 -15.50
CA GLU A 482 7.83 -11.25 -15.79
C GLU A 482 8.10 -12.61 -15.10
N THR A 483 9.35 -12.94 -14.72
CA THR A 483 9.76 -14.29 -14.28
C THR A 483 10.40 -14.37 -12.88
N ASP A 484 10.62 -13.24 -12.21
CA ASP A 484 11.36 -13.20 -10.94
C ASP A 484 11.14 -11.92 -10.12
N PHE A 485 11.48 -12.01 -8.83
CA PHE A 485 12.03 -10.87 -8.10
C PHE A 485 13.51 -10.78 -8.45
N ASN A 486 13.97 -9.63 -8.95
CA ASN A 486 15.23 -9.55 -9.70
C ASN A 486 16.49 -9.50 -8.81
N ASP A 487 16.45 -8.71 -7.74
CA ASP A 487 17.57 -8.56 -6.81
C ASP A 487 17.06 -8.26 -5.38
N PRO A 488 17.30 -9.11 -4.37
CA PRO A 488 17.92 -10.44 -4.46
C PRO A 488 17.11 -11.39 -5.36
N GLN A 489 17.79 -12.20 -6.19
CA GLN A 489 17.12 -13.02 -7.19
C GLN A 489 16.27 -14.14 -6.57
N PHE A 490 15.02 -14.24 -7.04
CA PHE A 490 14.10 -15.35 -6.74
C PHE A 490 13.26 -15.64 -7.99
N THR A 491 13.49 -16.76 -8.66
CA THR A 491 12.92 -17.06 -9.99
C THR A 491 11.78 -18.09 -9.96
N ILE A 492 11.05 -18.24 -11.08
CA ILE A 492 10.15 -19.38 -11.34
C ILE A 492 10.84 -20.73 -11.06
N ARG A 493 12.15 -20.87 -11.34
CA ARG A 493 12.88 -22.11 -11.03
C ARG A 493 12.94 -22.36 -9.53
N ASP A 494 13.08 -21.32 -8.73
CA ASP A 494 13.15 -21.44 -7.26
C ASP A 494 11.76 -21.76 -6.69
N VAL A 495 10.71 -21.11 -7.19
CA VAL A 495 9.29 -21.45 -6.89
C VAL A 495 9.02 -22.94 -7.12
N ASN A 496 9.44 -23.47 -8.27
CA ASN A 496 9.27 -24.89 -8.61
C ASN A 496 10.06 -25.82 -7.68
N ASN A 497 11.19 -25.38 -7.12
CA ASN A 497 12.03 -26.15 -6.19
C ASN A 497 11.67 -25.96 -4.70
N LEU A 498 10.77 -25.06 -4.33
CA LEU A 498 10.35 -24.83 -2.94
C LEU A 498 9.89 -26.10 -2.22
N THR A 499 10.12 -26.14 -0.90
CA THR A 499 9.73 -27.26 -0.02
C THR A 499 8.63 -26.91 0.99
N ASN A 500 7.90 -25.80 0.82
CA ASN A 500 6.83 -25.36 1.72
C ASN A 500 5.53 -26.17 1.55
N PHE A 501 5.63 -27.50 1.57
CA PHE A 501 4.53 -28.41 1.29
C PHE A 501 3.43 -28.29 2.35
N ASN A 502 2.22 -27.93 1.92
CA ASN A 502 1.08 -27.57 2.80
C ASN A 502 1.25 -26.29 3.65
N GLU A 503 2.30 -25.49 3.43
CA GLU A 503 2.53 -24.21 4.14
C GLU A 503 2.34 -23.04 3.17
N TYR A 504 1.11 -22.86 2.68
CA TYR A 504 0.79 -21.95 1.58
C TYR A 504 0.71 -20.49 2.01
N LEU A 505 1.58 -19.65 1.46
CA LEU A 505 1.69 -18.22 1.79
C LEU A 505 0.84 -17.32 0.89
N VAL A 506 0.64 -16.07 1.33
CA VAL A 506 0.33 -14.95 0.43
C VAL A 506 1.64 -14.29 0.03
N VAL A 507 1.79 -13.97 -1.25
CA VAL A 507 2.95 -13.22 -1.78
C VAL A 507 2.49 -11.83 -2.23
N ILE A 508 3.30 -10.81 -1.96
CA ILE A 508 3.10 -9.44 -2.43
C ILE A 508 4.39 -8.99 -3.12
N GLY A 509 4.33 -8.84 -4.44
CA GLY A 509 5.36 -8.20 -5.25
C GLY A 509 5.01 -6.73 -5.48
N ASN A 510 5.50 -5.84 -4.61
CA ASN A 510 5.48 -4.40 -4.87
C ASN A 510 6.64 -4.06 -5.81
N CYS A 511 6.51 -4.53 -7.05
CA CYS A 511 7.52 -4.50 -8.09
C CYS A 511 6.88 -4.70 -9.47
N CYS A 512 7.61 -4.28 -10.50
CA CYS A 512 7.21 -4.42 -11.90
C CYS A 512 6.93 -5.87 -12.32
N LEU A 513 6.02 -6.02 -13.30
CA LEU A 513 5.87 -7.16 -14.23
C LEU A 513 5.60 -8.56 -13.67
N THR A 514 5.72 -8.79 -12.36
CA THR A 514 5.55 -10.13 -11.76
C THR A 514 4.17 -10.77 -11.93
N ASN A 515 3.14 -9.98 -12.28
CA ASN A 515 1.83 -10.43 -12.73
C ASN A 515 1.56 -10.00 -14.18
N SER A 516 2.57 -9.99 -15.06
CA SER A 516 2.39 -9.75 -16.50
C SER A 516 2.00 -11.06 -17.19
N PHE A 517 0.73 -11.44 -17.08
CA PHE A 517 0.15 -12.63 -17.73
C PHE A 517 -0.06 -12.41 -19.24
N GLU A 518 1.00 -11.93 -19.90
CA GLU A 518 1.16 -11.82 -21.35
C GLU A 518 2.26 -12.75 -21.87
N VAL A 519 3.16 -13.22 -21.01
CA VAL A 519 4.16 -14.26 -21.32
C VAL A 519 3.61 -15.67 -21.10
N GLU A 520 4.37 -16.70 -21.46
CA GLU A 520 3.98 -18.13 -21.36
C GLU A 520 3.57 -18.58 -19.94
N THR A 521 4.22 -18.05 -18.91
CA THR A 521 3.84 -18.14 -17.49
C THR A 521 4.62 -17.08 -16.74
N CYS A 522 3.94 -16.11 -16.12
CA CYS A 522 4.61 -15.10 -15.30
C CYS A 522 4.85 -15.59 -13.86
N PHE A 523 5.63 -14.83 -13.09
CA PHE A 523 6.10 -15.22 -11.77
C PHE A 523 4.95 -15.55 -10.81
N GLY A 524 3.95 -14.66 -10.70
CA GLY A 524 2.76 -14.87 -9.87
C GLY A 524 1.94 -16.10 -10.26
N GLU A 525 1.87 -16.42 -11.55
CA GLU A 525 1.23 -17.63 -12.03
C GLU A 525 1.99 -18.89 -11.59
N ALA A 526 3.33 -18.90 -11.67
CA ALA A 526 4.12 -20.03 -11.19
C ALA A 526 3.88 -20.32 -9.69
N TRP A 527 3.79 -19.28 -8.85
CA TRP A 527 3.47 -19.42 -7.42
C TRP A 527 2.11 -20.10 -7.17
N LEU A 528 1.13 -19.82 -8.03
CA LEU A 528 -0.22 -20.37 -7.96
C LEU A 528 -0.30 -21.76 -8.58
N ARG A 529 0.25 -21.97 -9.78
CA ARG A 529 0.25 -23.24 -10.54
C ARG A 529 1.11 -24.33 -9.87
N ALA A 530 2.08 -23.99 -9.01
CA ALA A 530 2.96 -24.98 -8.36
C ALA A 530 2.20 -25.99 -7.47
N ALA A 531 2.41 -27.29 -7.74
CA ALA A 531 1.70 -28.40 -7.11
C ALA A 531 2.09 -28.61 -5.64
N GLY A 532 1.10 -28.51 -4.74
CA GLY A 532 1.27 -28.80 -3.31
C GLY A 532 2.26 -27.89 -2.56
N LYS A 533 2.68 -26.77 -3.17
CA LYS A 533 3.68 -25.81 -2.65
C LYS A 533 3.37 -24.38 -3.12
N GLY A 534 4.22 -23.41 -2.79
CA GLY A 534 4.06 -22.03 -3.24
C GLY A 534 2.89 -21.34 -2.52
N ALA A 535 2.06 -20.59 -3.26
CA ALA A 535 1.10 -19.65 -2.69
C ALA A 535 -0.38 -20.02 -2.87
N VAL A 536 -1.23 -19.42 -2.03
CA VAL A 536 -2.71 -19.31 -2.19
C VAL A 536 -3.16 -17.97 -2.79
N GLY A 537 -2.25 -17.00 -2.90
CA GLY A 537 -2.49 -15.74 -3.58
C GLY A 537 -1.19 -14.97 -3.84
N PHE A 538 -1.09 -14.31 -4.99
CA PHE A 538 0.03 -13.45 -5.37
C PHE A 538 -0.52 -12.10 -5.86
N ILE A 539 -0.18 -11.02 -5.16
CA ILE A 539 -0.54 -9.64 -5.51
C ILE A 539 0.69 -8.97 -6.13
N GLY A 540 0.54 -8.33 -7.30
CA GLY A 540 1.63 -7.66 -8.00
C GLY A 540 1.20 -7.02 -9.32
N GLY A 541 2.10 -6.27 -9.95
CA GLY A 541 1.83 -5.49 -11.16
C GLY A 541 1.92 -6.30 -12.47
N SER A 542 1.00 -6.06 -13.41
CA SER A 542 1.08 -6.51 -14.82
C SER A 542 1.99 -5.66 -15.70
N SER A 543 2.37 -4.47 -15.23
CA SER A 543 3.26 -3.52 -15.87
C SER A 543 4.31 -3.02 -14.86
N TYR A 544 4.97 -1.90 -15.16
CA TYR A 544 5.90 -1.27 -14.21
C TYR A 544 5.17 -0.73 -12.96
N THR A 545 5.88 -0.67 -11.83
CA THR A 545 5.42 0.05 -10.62
C THR A 545 6.37 1.20 -10.30
N TYR A 546 6.00 2.05 -9.34
CA TYR A 546 6.67 3.31 -9.03
C TYR A 546 7.07 3.39 -7.55
N TRP A 547 8.12 4.14 -7.25
CA TRP A 547 8.77 4.11 -5.94
C TRP A 547 8.00 4.82 -4.81
N ASP A 548 7.31 5.94 -5.08
CA ASP A 548 6.49 6.62 -4.07
C ASP A 548 5.10 5.96 -3.94
N GLU A 549 4.47 5.60 -5.06
CA GLU A 549 3.17 4.92 -5.04
C GLU A 549 3.22 3.54 -4.38
N ASP A 550 4.25 2.72 -4.61
CA ASP A 550 4.38 1.44 -3.88
C ASP A 550 4.66 1.64 -2.38
N LEU A 551 5.25 2.78 -1.96
CA LEU A 551 5.32 3.13 -0.54
C LEU A 551 3.92 3.46 -0.01
N TRP A 552 3.19 4.37 -0.65
CA TRP A 552 1.82 4.75 -0.26
C TRP A 552 0.84 3.59 -0.27
N TRP A 553 0.96 2.67 -1.23
CA TRP A 553 0.18 1.44 -1.32
C TRP A 553 0.33 0.59 -0.07
N GLY A 554 1.56 0.39 0.42
CA GLY A 554 1.85 -0.35 1.64
C GLY A 554 1.46 0.41 2.91
N THR A 555 2.03 1.61 3.11
CA THR A 555 2.05 2.34 4.39
C THR A 555 0.96 3.41 4.53
N GLY A 556 0.20 3.68 3.47
CA GLY A 556 -0.68 4.84 3.39
C GLY A 556 0.02 6.07 2.84
N ASN A 557 -0.79 6.99 2.30
CA ASN A 557 -0.37 8.30 1.80
C ASN A 557 0.50 9.07 2.82
N VAL A 558 1.70 9.50 2.45
CA VAL A 558 2.64 10.17 3.38
C VAL A 558 3.64 11.09 2.67
N ALA A 559 3.96 12.20 3.32
CA ALA A 559 4.96 13.15 2.85
C ALA A 559 6.37 12.54 2.93
N ILE A 560 7.12 12.60 1.83
CA ILE A 560 8.53 12.18 1.78
C ILE A 560 9.40 13.15 2.59
N THR A 561 10.24 12.61 3.48
CA THR A 561 11.15 13.35 4.38
C THR A 561 12.56 12.79 4.29
N SER A 562 13.58 13.52 4.78
CA SER A 562 14.95 12.99 4.84
C SER A 562 15.06 11.78 5.76
N SER A 563 14.23 11.70 6.82
CA SER A 563 14.17 10.51 7.68
C SER A 563 13.66 9.26 6.93
N ILE A 564 12.69 9.41 6.01
CA ILE A 564 12.24 8.33 5.12
C ILE A 564 13.33 7.99 4.08
N ASP A 565 14.02 9.00 3.55
CA ASP A 565 15.13 8.83 2.62
C ASP A 565 16.39 8.17 3.25
N GLU A 566 16.58 8.29 4.57
CA GLU A 566 17.54 7.52 5.39
C GLU A 566 17.04 6.09 5.70
N GLY A 567 15.82 5.77 5.27
CA GLY A 567 15.18 4.47 5.41
C GLY A 567 14.45 4.24 6.73
N ASN A 568 14.16 5.28 7.50
CA ASN A 568 13.33 5.14 8.70
C ASN A 568 11.85 5.04 8.29
N PRO A 569 11.07 4.12 8.88
CA PRO A 569 9.66 3.99 8.54
C PRO A 569 8.89 5.25 8.96
N PRO A 570 7.93 5.73 8.15
CA PRO A 570 7.08 6.85 8.54
C PRO A 570 6.39 6.60 9.89
N LYS A 571 6.03 7.67 10.59
CA LYS A 571 5.17 7.52 11.77
C LYS A 571 3.75 7.25 11.30
N ARG A 572 3.05 6.31 11.93
CA ARG A 572 1.68 5.92 11.57
C ARG A 572 0.65 7.03 11.83
N GLU A 573 0.97 7.94 12.74
CA GLU A 573 0.25 9.19 12.98
C GLU A 573 0.48 10.26 11.88
N ASP A 574 1.50 10.07 11.04
CA ASP A 574 1.85 10.93 9.90
C ASP A 574 1.47 10.31 8.53
N THR A 575 0.77 9.16 8.52
CA THR A 575 0.31 8.49 7.30
C THR A 575 -1.21 8.49 7.17
N GLY A 576 -1.71 8.39 5.94
CA GLY A 576 -3.02 7.82 5.65
C GLY A 576 -3.08 6.31 5.98
N VAL A 577 -4.11 5.63 5.50
CA VAL A 577 -4.32 4.19 5.75
C VAL A 577 -3.90 3.39 4.52
N GLY A 578 -2.87 2.54 4.66
CA GLY A 578 -2.38 1.67 3.58
C GLY A 578 -3.01 0.28 3.53
N ALA A 579 -2.52 -0.54 2.61
CA ALA A 579 -2.82 -1.98 2.52
C ALA A 579 -2.45 -2.71 3.82
N TYR A 580 -1.32 -2.35 4.45
CA TYR A 580 -0.91 -2.94 5.72
C TYR A 580 -1.90 -2.61 6.84
N ASP A 581 -2.23 -1.32 7.01
CA ASP A 581 -3.14 -0.88 8.07
C ASP A 581 -4.55 -1.48 7.93
N SER A 582 -5.11 -1.47 6.72
CA SER A 582 -6.44 -2.04 6.48
C SER A 582 -6.48 -3.56 6.71
N THR A 583 -5.37 -4.26 6.49
CA THR A 583 -5.28 -5.72 6.69
C THR A 583 -5.02 -6.09 8.15
N PHE A 584 -4.01 -5.49 8.77
CA PHE A 584 -3.40 -6.00 10.01
C PHE A 584 -3.96 -5.40 11.30
N ASP A 585 -4.78 -4.34 11.24
CA ASP A 585 -5.44 -3.74 12.42
C ASP A 585 -6.45 -4.67 13.12
N LYS A 586 -6.72 -5.88 12.59
CA LYS A 586 -7.58 -6.93 13.17
C LYS A 586 -9.04 -6.54 13.46
N LYS A 587 -9.48 -5.34 13.04
CA LYS A 587 -10.84 -4.83 13.28
C LYS A 587 -11.91 -5.53 12.44
N ASN A 588 -11.57 -6.08 11.28
CA ASN A 588 -12.53 -6.74 10.39
C ASN A 588 -11.90 -7.84 9.51
N TYR A 589 -12.76 -8.72 8.99
CA TYR A 589 -12.37 -9.78 8.05
C TYR A 589 -11.98 -9.18 6.69
N PHE A 590 -10.83 -9.60 6.17
CA PHE A 590 -10.19 -9.02 5.00
C PHE A 590 -9.76 -10.10 4.02
N THR A 591 -9.93 -9.85 2.71
CA THR A 591 -9.57 -10.80 1.65
C THR A 591 -8.33 -10.31 0.90
N ASN A 592 -7.68 -11.19 0.14
CA ASN A 592 -6.50 -10.84 -0.65
C ASN A 592 -6.80 -9.68 -1.64
N ALA A 593 -7.95 -9.72 -2.32
CA ALA A 593 -8.38 -8.61 -3.19
C ALA A 593 -8.77 -7.34 -2.40
N GLY A 594 -9.21 -7.47 -1.15
CA GLY A 594 -9.45 -6.32 -0.26
C GLY A 594 -8.14 -5.58 0.12
N MET A 595 -7.04 -6.31 0.31
CA MET A 595 -5.70 -5.74 0.48
C MET A 595 -5.26 -4.96 -0.77
N MET A 596 -5.44 -5.54 -1.95
CA MET A 596 -5.13 -4.89 -3.22
C MET A 596 -5.93 -3.60 -3.42
N LEU A 597 -7.24 -3.64 -3.14
CA LEU A 597 -8.11 -2.46 -3.19
C LEU A 597 -7.67 -1.38 -2.19
N ALA A 598 -7.31 -1.74 -0.95
CA ALA A 598 -6.87 -0.77 0.06
C ALA A 598 -5.57 -0.06 -0.35
N GLY A 599 -4.61 -0.76 -0.93
CA GLY A 599 -3.37 -0.14 -1.46
C GLY A 599 -3.64 0.81 -2.63
N ASN A 600 -4.48 0.40 -3.58
CA ASN A 600 -4.86 1.25 -4.71
C ASN A 600 -5.66 2.49 -4.25
N MET A 601 -6.52 2.35 -3.23
CA MET A 601 -7.21 3.47 -2.59
C MET A 601 -6.25 4.43 -1.85
N ALA A 602 -5.15 3.93 -1.28
CA ALA A 602 -4.13 4.78 -0.66
C ALA A 602 -3.35 5.61 -1.70
N VAL A 603 -3.05 5.04 -2.87
CA VAL A 603 -2.49 5.77 -4.03
C VAL A 603 -3.47 6.82 -4.55
N MET A 604 -4.78 6.52 -4.60
CA MET A 604 -5.79 7.53 -4.91
C MET A 604 -5.85 8.65 -3.85
N GLN A 605 -5.70 8.31 -2.57
CA GLN A 605 -5.68 9.29 -1.48
C GLN A 605 -4.46 10.23 -1.58
N ALA A 606 -3.33 9.76 -2.14
CA ALA A 606 -2.17 10.61 -2.42
C ALA A 606 -2.41 11.66 -3.53
N ASP A 607 -3.50 11.56 -4.30
CA ASP A 607 -3.77 12.34 -5.52
C ASP A 607 -2.70 12.11 -6.62
N SER A 608 -2.14 10.89 -6.70
CA SER A 608 -1.18 10.55 -7.74
C SER A 608 -1.81 10.69 -9.13
N TYR A 609 -1.00 11.12 -10.11
CA TYR A 609 -1.41 11.06 -11.51
C TYR A 609 -1.57 9.62 -11.99
N LEU A 610 -0.82 8.67 -11.40
CA LEU A 610 -0.89 7.23 -11.67
C LEU A 610 -2.05 6.52 -10.96
N THR A 611 -3.02 7.24 -10.39
CA THR A 611 -4.16 6.63 -9.68
C THR A 611 -4.85 5.57 -10.53
N LYS A 612 -5.23 5.91 -11.77
CA LYS A 612 -5.93 4.99 -12.67
C LYS A 612 -5.03 3.82 -13.07
N TYR A 613 -3.79 4.12 -13.49
CA TYR A 613 -2.75 3.14 -13.78
C TYR A 613 -2.58 2.10 -12.66
N TYR A 614 -2.56 2.50 -11.39
CA TYR A 614 -2.45 1.58 -10.25
C TYR A 614 -3.66 0.65 -10.10
N PHE A 615 -4.88 1.13 -10.39
CA PHE A 615 -6.07 0.29 -10.46
C PHE A 615 -6.05 -0.68 -11.65
N GLU A 616 -5.47 -0.30 -12.79
CA GLU A 616 -5.33 -1.20 -13.95
C GLU A 616 -4.20 -2.23 -13.77
N VAL A 617 -3.11 -1.87 -13.11
CA VAL A 617 -1.86 -2.67 -13.09
C VAL A 617 -1.78 -3.68 -11.96
N TYR A 618 -2.26 -3.35 -10.75
CA TYR A 618 -2.20 -4.29 -9.63
C TYR A 618 -3.27 -5.38 -9.74
N HIS A 619 -2.81 -6.63 -9.84
CA HIS A 619 -3.64 -7.83 -10.00
C HIS A 619 -3.45 -8.81 -8.84
N LEU A 620 -4.47 -9.64 -8.62
CA LEU A 620 -4.42 -10.82 -7.76
C LEU A 620 -4.48 -12.10 -8.62
N MET A 621 -3.39 -12.85 -8.64
CA MET A 621 -3.43 -14.27 -9.00
C MET A 621 -3.88 -15.06 -7.79
N GLY A 622 -4.98 -15.80 -7.92
CA GLY A 622 -5.63 -16.53 -6.82
C GLY A 622 -7.07 -16.09 -6.53
N ASP A 623 -7.57 -16.54 -5.38
CA ASP A 623 -8.97 -16.37 -4.97
C ASP A 623 -9.24 -14.98 -4.32
N PRO A 624 -10.11 -14.14 -4.91
CA PRO A 624 -10.40 -12.80 -4.39
C PRO A 624 -11.17 -12.76 -3.08
N GLY A 625 -11.86 -13.86 -2.71
CA GLY A 625 -12.60 -13.96 -1.46
C GLY A 625 -11.95 -14.84 -0.41
N LEU A 626 -10.76 -15.40 -0.68
CA LEU A 626 -9.93 -16.03 0.36
C LEU A 626 -9.50 -14.98 1.38
N GLN A 627 -9.71 -15.31 2.66
CA GLN A 627 -9.28 -14.52 3.81
C GLN A 627 -8.03 -15.17 4.38
N ALA A 628 -6.86 -14.57 4.10
CA ALA A 628 -5.60 -15.05 4.65
C ALA A 628 -5.54 -14.88 6.18
N TYR A 629 -4.88 -15.81 6.84
CA TYR A 629 -4.69 -15.81 8.29
C TYR A 629 -3.38 -15.10 8.64
N TRP A 630 -3.45 -14.17 9.60
CA TRP A 630 -2.35 -13.27 9.96
C TRP A 630 -1.88 -13.57 11.38
N ALA A 631 -0.66 -14.12 11.51
CA ALA A 631 -0.24 -14.91 12.67
C ALA A 631 -1.20 -16.10 12.95
N THR A 632 -1.09 -16.75 14.11
CA THR A 632 -2.05 -17.81 14.48
C THR A 632 -3.44 -17.21 14.71
N PRO A 633 -4.49 -17.66 14.00
CA PRO A 633 -5.85 -17.19 14.24
C PRO A 633 -6.32 -17.62 15.63
N SER A 634 -7.02 -16.74 16.34
CA SER A 634 -7.56 -17.01 17.69
C SER A 634 -8.69 -18.05 17.71
N VAL A 635 -9.18 -18.45 16.53
CA VAL A 635 -10.24 -19.42 16.32
C VAL A 635 -9.88 -20.26 15.07
N PRO A 636 -9.87 -21.61 15.14
CA PRO A 636 -9.56 -22.45 13.98
C PRO A 636 -10.53 -22.26 12.80
N PRO A 637 -10.14 -22.57 11.55
CA PRO A 637 -11.01 -22.42 10.37
C PRO A 637 -12.32 -23.22 10.43
N THR A 638 -12.38 -24.27 11.24
CA THR A 638 -13.46 -25.27 11.30
C THR A 638 -14.69 -24.87 12.11
N SER A 639 -14.75 -23.67 12.69
CA SER A 639 -15.85 -23.24 13.59
C SER A 639 -16.75 -22.13 13.01
N LYS A 640 -16.99 -22.11 11.70
CA LYS A 640 -17.80 -21.11 10.98
C LYS A 640 -18.65 -21.74 9.89
#